data_AF-A0A3C0A2V1-F1
#
_entry.id   AF-A0A3C0A2V1-F1
#
_cell.length_a   1.000
_cell.length_b   1.000
_cell.length_c   1.000
_cell.angle_alpha   90.00
_cell.angle_beta   90.00
_cell.angle_gamma   90.00
#
_symmetry.space_group_name_H-M   'P 1'
#
loop_
_entity.id
_entity.type
_entity.pdbx_description
1 polymer ?
#
loop_
_entity_poly.entity_id
_entity_poly.type
_entity_poly.pdbx_seq_one_letter_code
_entity_poly.pdbx_strand_id
1 'polypeptide(L)'
;MVSRFSFFTLISLLIFCQPRSFGSEAEAGGSALISVDASYAQKQEQGQPNLLAIDKKDAGFLDLVESQSFRYFVNCANSANGLVLDKASNSKAPDFKYAPASIAAVGFGLAALAAGAERGWIGKNEAEKRVKTTLKFFSEKMESEHGFFYHFVDMETGKRVWDCELSSIDTALFIAGALTAAQYFESPEIKDLAKKLYERVDWKWMANGSQFLTMGWTPEKHFLPASWSDYNESMVMYILAMGSPTFPLTTESWTAIKRTRGRYKGHELILSPPLFTHQFSHAFIDFRNKRDAFADYFDNSVQATLANRQFCIDSAESFKTYGKDSWGLTASIGPDGYKAYGAPPGPALHDGTVAPSAAASSIVFTPEYSISAMKHWYLEYRDKLWGRYGFADSFNLDRDFFAPDAYGINQGPTVLMIENYRSGLIWKLFMSRPEVQKGMKEAGFGGAVAKPLGPSEAPVEMAAYFLNKRPFIKVERIADAIKTADLRLGAGIWKKAKMAVELDHKYLQSGFNRQPDYNVKADMLADSRYFFFKFEVRDTELLFSHPEERMYEDDSLEVYIDSTNNKFAWGGADDYQIILSPAPGGGMRVREFFHPERTAGACRIVESSVTARGYAAVLALERAVFGIGDGRVGFSLAARNIDRILKSDAKFNWFFLEPATYLGEMQVKIRV
;
A
#
# COMPACT_ATOMS: atom_id res chain seq x y z
N MET A 1 -9.98 -24.14 0.69
CA MET A 1 -10.29 -23.83 -0.72
C MET A 1 -10.90 -22.43 -0.73
N VAL A 2 -10.05 -21.42 -0.85
CA VAL A 2 -10.35 -20.01 -0.55
C VAL A 2 -10.39 -19.25 -1.86
N SER A 3 -11.53 -18.63 -2.19
CA SER A 3 -11.80 -17.94 -3.46
C SER A 3 -11.98 -16.44 -3.22
N ARG A 4 -11.12 -15.66 -3.90
CA ARG A 4 -11.36 -14.31 -4.42
C ARG A 4 -11.59 -13.18 -3.40
N PHE A 5 -10.52 -12.83 -2.72
CA PHE A 5 -10.25 -11.43 -2.41
C PHE A 5 -9.48 -10.81 -3.58
N SER A 6 -10.06 -9.80 -4.23
CA SER A 6 -9.33 -8.89 -5.10
C SER A 6 -8.45 -8.00 -4.24
N PHE A 7 -7.32 -8.56 -3.81
CA PHE A 7 -6.14 -7.89 -3.28
C PHE A 7 -4.97 -8.47 -4.08
N PHE A 8 -4.71 -7.90 -5.25
CA PHE A 8 -3.56 -8.24 -6.08
C PHE A 8 -2.61 -7.05 -6.14
N THR A 9 -1.90 -6.84 -5.05
CA THR A 9 -0.48 -6.47 -5.05
C THR A 9 0.07 -6.96 -3.71
N LEU A 10 1.22 -7.63 -3.72
CA LEU A 10 1.89 -8.35 -2.61
C LEU A 10 1.53 -9.82 -2.41
N ILE A 11 1.96 -10.63 -3.36
CA ILE A 11 2.56 -11.92 -3.04
C ILE A 11 3.97 -11.89 -3.62
N SER A 12 4.94 -11.63 -2.74
CA SER A 12 6.34 -12.09 -2.81
C SER A 12 7.11 -11.40 -1.67
N LEU A 13 6.85 -11.73 -0.41
CA LEU A 13 7.73 -11.38 0.74
C LEU A 13 7.20 -11.97 2.08
N LEU A 14 7.17 -13.30 2.24
CA LEU A 14 6.93 -13.95 3.54
C LEU A 14 7.66 -15.30 3.64
N ILE A 15 8.82 -15.35 4.33
CA ILE A 15 9.32 -16.56 5.00
C ILE A 15 9.89 -16.18 6.39
N PHE A 16 9.42 -16.93 7.39
CA PHE A 16 9.52 -16.79 8.84
C PHE A 16 10.94 -16.77 9.47
N CYS A 17 11.12 -16.01 10.56
CA CYS A 17 11.96 -16.41 11.70
C CYS A 17 11.51 -15.72 13.02
N GLN A 18 11.32 -16.52 14.09
CA GLN A 18 10.92 -16.08 15.43
C GLN A 18 12.12 -15.62 16.31
N PRO A 19 11.93 -14.69 17.28
CA PRO A 19 13.00 -14.23 18.18
C PRO A 19 12.90 -14.78 19.63
N ARG A 20 14.06 -14.85 20.31
CA ARG A 20 14.21 -15.09 21.77
C ARG A 20 14.63 -13.79 22.50
N SER A 21 14.13 -13.69 23.74
CA SER A 21 14.09 -12.59 24.71
C SER A 21 15.41 -12.21 25.41
N PHE A 22 15.46 -10.98 25.97
CA PHE A 22 16.00 -10.48 27.26
C PHE A 22 16.34 -8.98 27.08
N GLY A 23 16.14 -7.99 27.96
CA GLY A 23 15.60 -7.83 29.31
C GLY A 23 16.12 -6.49 29.89
N SER A 24 15.22 -5.63 30.43
CA SER A 24 15.39 -4.50 31.42
C SER A 24 16.54 -3.46 31.25
N GLU A 25 16.49 -2.18 31.62
CA GLU A 25 15.76 -1.32 32.58
C GLU A 25 16.15 0.16 32.24
N ALA A 26 15.23 1.14 32.22
CA ALA A 26 15.06 2.28 33.17
C ALA A 26 16.26 3.29 33.21
N GLU A 27 16.18 4.63 33.25
CA GLU A 27 15.30 5.69 33.83
C GLU A 27 15.61 7.02 33.08
N ALA A 28 14.67 7.92 32.73
CA ALA A 28 13.92 8.95 33.48
C ALA A 28 14.64 10.29 33.79
N GLY A 29 13.94 11.40 33.48
CA GLY A 29 14.19 12.79 33.94
C GLY A 29 14.74 13.71 32.84
N GLY A 30 14.11 14.80 32.37
CA GLY A 30 13.20 15.80 32.98
C GLY A 30 13.62 17.17 32.40
N SER A 31 12.94 17.68 31.37
CA SER A 31 12.01 18.83 31.36
C SER A 31 12.55 20.20 31.82
N ALA A 32 12.46 21.21 30.95
CA ALA A 32 11.92 22.57 31.17
C ALA A 32 12.38 23.47 30.00
N LEU A 33 11.50 23.82 29.05
CA LEU A 33 10.61 24.99 29.03
C LEU A 33 11.38 26.32 28.90
N ILE A 34 11.09 27.11 27.86
CA ILE A 34 10.49 28.46 27.99
C ILE A 34 10.21 29.10 26.61
N SER A 35 8.97 29.62 26.54
CA SER A 35 8.37 30.70 25.74
C SER A 35 8.41 30.70 24.21
N VAL A 36 7.22 30.38 23.71
CA VAL A 36 6.63 30.76 22.42
C VAL A 36 6.29 32.25 22.46
N ASP A 37 6.52 32.97 21.36
CA ASP A 37 5.67 34.11 21.02
C ASP A 37 5.42 34.18 19.51
N ALA A 38 4.15 34.40 19.21
CA ALA A 38 3.53 34.21 17.90
C ALA A 38 3.38 35.54 17.17
N SER A 39 3.75 35.57 15.90
CA SER A 39 3.09 36.43 14.90
C SER A 39 3.50 36.02 13.47
N TYR A 40 2.91 34.93 12.99
CA TYR A 40 2.92 34.62 11.55
C TYR A 40 1.50 34.22 11.14
N ALA A 41 0.69 35.23 10.88
CA ALA A 41 -0.52 35.12 10.07
C ALA A 41 -0.45 36.22 8.99
N GLN A 42 -0.83 35.84 7.77
CA GLN A 42 -0.92 36.64 6.54
C GLN A 42 0.35 36.75 5.67
N LYS A 43 0.50 35.79 4.76
CA LYS A 43 0.30 36.00 3.30
C LYS A 43 0.62 34.73 2.51
N GLN A 44 -0.42 34.07 2.02
CA GLN A 44 -0.35 33.18 0.86
C GLN A 44 -0.64 34.03 -0.39
N GLU A 45 0.27 34.05 -1.35
CA GLU A 45 -0.04 34.06 -2.78
C GLU A 45 1.23 33.79 -3.62
N GLN A 46 1.17 32.73 -4.42
CA GLN A 46 1.87 32.48 -5.69
C GLN A 46 3.41 32.50 -5.76
N GLY A 47 3.98 31.29 -5.96
CA GLY A 47 5.32 31.09 -6.51
C GLY A 47 5.58 29.60 -6.73
N GLN A 48 5.84 29.19 -7.98
CA GLN A 48 6.41 27.86 -8.27
C GLN A 48 7.72 27.70 -7.47
N PRO A 49 7.99 26.52 -6.87
CA PRO A 49 9.21 26.31 -6.10
C PRO A 49 10.43 26.49 -7.01
N ASN A 50 11.28 27.45 -6.65
CA ASN A 50 12.55 27.73 -7.32
C ASN A 50 13.51 26.56 -7.08
N LEU A 51 13.66 25.69 -8.07
CA LEU A 51 14.48 24.47 -8.04
C LEU A 51 16.00 24.73 -7.85
N LEU A 52 16.43 25.99 -7.78
CA LEU A 52 17.83 26.38 -7.57
C LEU A 52 18.11 26.98 -6.19
N ALA A 53 17.11 27.10 -5.31
CA ALA A 53 17.33 27.46 -3.91
C ALA A 53 17.49 26.19 -3.06
N ILE A 54 18.61 25.46 -3.25
CA ILE A 54 19.09 24.57 -2.18
C ILE A 54 19.34 25.47 -0.99
N ASP A 55 18.57 25.30 0.09
CA ASP A 55 18.93 25.89 1.37
C ASP A 55 20.32 25.35 1.72
N LYS A 56 21.34 26.22 1.65
CA LYS A 56 22.73 25.85 1.92
C LYS A 56 22.90 25.25 3.33
N LYS A 57 21.92 25.44 4.22
CA LYS A 57 21.88 24.85 5.55
C LYS A 57 21.80 23.33 5.55
N ASP A 58 21.12 22.73 4.57
CA ASP A 58 20.78 21.30 4.59
C ASP A 58 21.60 20.46 3.62
N ALA A 59 22.37 21.12 2.74
CA ALA A 59 23.21 20.48 1.73
C ALA A 59 24.17 19.43 2.30
N GLY A 60 24.83 19.73 3.43
CA GLY A 60 25.77 18.78 4.07
C GLY A 60 25.07 17.57 4.68
N PHE A 61 23.87 17.74 5.23
CA PHE A 61 23.09 16.63 5.78
C PHE A 61 22.55 15.73 4.67
N LEU A 62 22.03 16.31 3.58
CA LEU A 62 21.60 15.55 2.42
C LEU A 62 22.74 14.79 1.76
N ASP A 63 23.93 15.39 1.68
CA ASP A 63 25.13 14.70 1.19
C ASP A 63 25.49 13.49 2.06
N LEU A 64 25.38 13.61 3.38
CA LEU A 64 25.58 12.49 4.30
C LEU A 64 24.56 11.38 4.08
N VAL A 65 23.26 11.70 4.02
CA VAL A 65 22.19 10.72 3.78
C VAL A 65 22.41 10.00 2.46
N GLU A 66 22.55 10.77 1.39
CA GLU A 66 22.67 10.25 0.03
C GLU A 66 23.96 9.43 -0.17
N SER A 67 25.11 9.93 0.30
CA SER A 67 26.39 9.22 0.19
C SER A 67 26.43 7.93 1.01
N GLN A 68 25.78 7.91 2.18
CA GLN A 68 25.72 6.72 3.01
C GLN A 68 24.80 5.67 2.39
N SER A 69 23.64 6.06 1.86
CA SER A 69 22.76 5.16 1.08
C SER A 69 23.45 4.64 -0.19
N PHE A 70 24.20 5.49 -0.89
CA PHE A 70 24.98 5.11 -2.09
C PHE A 70 25.99 3.99 -1.81
N ARG A 71 26.59 3.95 -0.62
CA ARG A 71 27.54 2.88 -0.23
C ARG A 71 26.94 1.48 -0.33
N TYR A 72 25.61 1.33 -0.26
CA TYR A 72 24.95 0.05 -0.50
C TYR A 72 25.31 -0.50 -1.88
N PHE A 73 25.22 0.33 -2.92
CA PHE A 73 25.46 -0.06 -4.32
C PHE A 73 26.94 -0.24 -4.68
N VAL A 74 27.85 0.11 -3.77
CA VAL A 74 29.29 -0.16 -3.92
C VAL A 74 29.70 -1.41 -3.15
N ASN A 75 29.23 -1.55 -1.90
CA ASN A 75 29.67 -2.58 -0.97
C ASN A 75 28.85 -3.87 -1.06
N CYS A 76 27.56 -3.77 -1.39
CA CYS A 76 26.65 -4.92 -1.53
C CYS A 76 26.58 -5.44 -2.96
N ALA A 77 27.41 -4.91 -3.86
CA ALA A 77 27.52 -5.33 -5.25
C ALA A 77 28.69 -6.31 -5.43
N ASN A 78 28.44 -7.45 -6.05
CA ASN A 78 29.48 -8.39 -6.43
C ASN A 78 30.28 -7.80 -7.61
N SER A 79 31.56 -7.49 -7.37
CA SER A 79 32.42 -6.83 -8.36
C SER A 79 32.70 -7.65 -9.63
N ALA A 80 32.45 -8.97 -9.60
CA ALA A 80 32.70 -9.86 -10.73
C ALA A 80 31.56 -9.88 -11.76
N ASN A 81 30.31 -9.63 -11.32
CA ASN A 81 29.12 -9.75 -12.17
C ASN A 81 28.15 -8.57 -12.06
N GLY A 82 28.33 -7.66 -11.09
CA GLY A 82 27.49 -6.49 -10.89
C GLY A 82 26.17 -6.76 -10.14
N LEU A 83 25.93 -7.98 -9.68
CA LEU A 83 24.73 -8.33 -8.90
C LEU A 83 24.74 -7.64 -7.54
N VAL A 84 23.58 -7.15 -7.12
CA VAL A 84 23.40 -6.40 -5.87
C VAL A 84 22.47 -7.16 -4.94
N LEU A 85 22.88 -7.33 -3.68
CA LEU A 85 22.04 -7.96 -2.65
C LEU A 85 20.67 -7.30 -2.55
N ASP A 86 19.62 -8.09 -2.38
CA ASP A 86 18.28 -7.62 -2.04
C ASP A 86 18.28 -6.83 -0.72
N LYS A 87 18.87 -7.44 0.32
CA LYS A 87 19.07 -6.83 1.62
C LYS A 87 20.44 -7.15 2.21
N ALA A 88 20.92 -6.27 3.07
CA ALA A 88 22.17 -6.46 3.82
C ALA A 88 22.03 -5.96 5.25
N SER A 89 22.77 -6.58 6.17
CA SER A 89 22.88 -6.07 7.54
C SER A 89 23.38 -4.62 7.54
N ASN A 90 22.67 -3.72 8.19
CA ASN A 90 23.04 -2.31 8.26
C ASN A 90 24.14 -2.03 9.31
N SER A 91 24.59 -3.05 10.06
CA SER A 91 25.64 -2.92 11.08
C SER A 91 26.90 -3.75 10.77
N LYS A 92 26.76 -4.87 10.05
CA LYS A 92 27.88 -5.78 9.73
C LYS A 92 28.44 -5.55 8.33
N ALA A 93 29.64 -6.08 8.08
CA ALA A 93 30.20 -6.09 6.74
C ALA A 93 29.27 -6.86 5.77
N PRO A 94 29.25 -6.51 4.47
CA PRO A 94 28.43 -7.21 3.49
C PRO A 94 28.80 -8.70 3.45
N ASP A 95 27.77 -9.55 3.47
CA ASP A 95 27.88 -11.00 3.33
C ASP A 95 26.99 -11.41 2.16
N PHE A 96 27.60 -11.86 1.05
CA PHE A 96 26.86 -12.24 -0.16
C PHE A 96 26.03 -13.52 -0.01
N LYS A 97 26.13 -14.21 1.13
CA LYS A 97 25.25 -15.35 1.48
C LYS A 97 24.04 -14.92 2.32
N TYR A 98 23.98 -13.66 2.73
CA TYR A 98 22.93 -13.14 3.61
C TYR A 98 21.55 -13.09 2.94
N ALA A 99 21.52 -12.78 1.65
CA ALA A 99 20.34 -12.67 0.82
C ALA A 99 20.71 -12.96 -0.65
N PRO A 100 19.75 -13.29 -1.53
CA PRO A 100 20.00 -13.34 -2.96
C PRO A 100 20.17 -11.93 -3.55
N ALA A 101 20.53 -11.87 -4.83
CA ALA A 101 20.54 -10.63 -5.59
C ALA A 101 19.11 -10.24 -5.99
N SER A 102 18.80 -8.95 -5.98
CA SER A 102 17.56 -8.38 -6.53
C SER A 102 17.84 -7.66 -7.85
N ILE A 103 17.05 -7.94 -8.90
CA ILE A 103 17.20 -7.26 -10.18
C ILE A 103 16.79 -5.79 -10.10
N ALA A 104 15.74 -5.45 -9.36
CA ALA A 104 15.39 -4.06 -9.08
C ALA A 104 16.53 -3.31 -8.38
N ALA A 105 17.19 -3.92 -7.39
CA ALA A 105 18.34 -3.32 -6.71
C ALA A 105 19.52 -3.06 -7.66
N VAL A 106 19.78 -3.96 -8.61
CA VAL A 106 20.78 -3.75 -9.67
C VAL A 106 20.40 -2.54 -10.53
N GLY A 107 19.13 -2.42 -10.92
CA GLY A 107 18.63 -1.29 -11.72
C GLY A 107 18.82 0.06 -11.05
N PHE A 108 18.40 0.18 -9.79
CA PHE A 108 18.68 1.39 -9.01
C PHE A 108 20.18 1.63 -8.84
N GLY A 109 20.97 0.58 -8.61
CA GLY A 109 22.42 0.67 -8.49
C GLY A 109 23.12 1.21 -9.73
N LEU A 110 22.69 0.82 -10.93
CA LEU A 110 23.23 1.34 -12.19
C LEU A 110 23.04 2.86 -12.33
N ALA A 111 21.87 3.38 -11.94
CA ALA A 111 21.62 4.83 -11.91
C ALA A 111 22.36 5.51 -10.75
N ALA A 112 22.42 4.87 -9.57
CA ALA A 112 23.14 5.39 -8.41
C ALA A 112 24.65 5.55 -8.68
N LEU A 113 25.26 4.69 -9.51
CA LEU A 113 26.65 4.84 -9.95
C LEU A 113 26.89 6.13 -10.74
N ALA A 114 25.90 6.62 -11.50
CA ALA A 114 25.99 7.93 -12.16
C ALA A 114 25.95 9.07 -11.14
N ALA A 115 25.03 9.02 -10.17
CA ALA A 115 24.97 9.99 -9.07
C ALA A 115 26.27 10.01 -8.24
N GLY A 116 26.77 8.84 -7.84
CA GLY A 116 28.00 8.73 -7.06
C GLY A 116 29.25 9.20 -7.81
N ALA A 117 29.31 9.01 -9.13
CA ALA A 117 30.39 9.55 -9.96
C ALA A 117 30.29 11.08 -10.08
N GLU A 118 29.09 11.63 -10.26
CA GLU A 118 28.85 13.08 -10.32
C GLU A 118 29.19 13.77 -9.00
N ARG A 119 28.88 13.11 -7.88
CA ARG A 119 29.17 13.59 -6.52
C ARG A 119 30.62 13.34 -6.07
N GLY A 120 31.39 12.55 -6.82
CA GLY A 120 32.77 12.21 -6.49
C GLY A 120 32.94 11.20 -5.35
N TRP A 121 31.90 10.44 -4.99
CA TRP A 121 31.99 9.36 -3.99
C TRP A 121 32.64 8.10 -4.54
N ILE A 122 32.64 7.94 -5.86
CA ILE A 122 33.37 6.92 -6.61
C ILE A 122 34.02 7.58 -7.83
N GLY A 123 35.20 7.11 -8.25
CA GLY A 123 35.84 7.63 -9.45
C GLY A 123 35.03 7.28 -10.70
N LYS A 124 34.87 8.22 -11.64
CA LYS A 124 34.10 8.02 -12.88
C LYS A 124 34.52 6.76 -13.66
N ASN A 125 35.84 6.52 -13.78
CA ASN A 125 36.36 5.32 -14.46
C ASN A 125 36.03 4.02 -13.72
N GLU A 126 36.02 4.04 -12.38
CA GLU A 126 35.64 2.87 -11.58
C GLU A 126 34.14 2.58 -11.72
N ALA A 127 33.30 3.62 -11.64
CA ALA A 127 31.87 3.49 -11.84
C ALA A 127 31.53 2.99 -13.25
N GLU A 128 32.18 3.52 -14.28
CA GLU A 128 32.05 3.05 -15.66
C GLU A 128 32.42 1.57 -15.80
N LYS A 129 33.52 1.14 -15.19
CA LYS A 129 33.94 -0.26 -15.18
C LYS A 129 32.89 -1.16 -14.53
N ARG A 130 32.32 -0.75 -13.40
CA ARG A 130 31.24 -1.51 -12.72
C ARG A 130 29.99 -1.63 -13.59
N VAL A 131 29.58 -0.56 -14.25
CA VAL A 131 28.47 -0.59 -15.22
C VAL A 131 28.75 -1.56 -16.36
N LYS A 132 29.93 -1.47 -16.99
CA LYS A 132 30.34 -2.40 -18.06
C LYS A 132 30.28 -3.85 -17.62
N THR A 133 30.88 -4.17 -16.46
CA THR A 133 30.85 -5.53 -15.89
C THR A 133 29.42 -6.04 -15.71
N THR A 134 28.56 -5.20 -15.14
CA THR A 134 27.15 -5.55 -14.90
C THR A 134 26.43 -5.83 -16.22
N LEU A 135 26.43 -4.88 -17.17
CA LEU A 135 25.68 -5.04 -18.41
C LEU A 135 26.23 -6.19 -19.28
N LYS A 136 27.53 -6.45 -19.23
CA LYS A 136 28.13 -7.58 -19.92
C LYS A 136 27.65 -8.91 -19.33
N PHE A 137 27.63 -9.03 -18.00
CA PHE A 137 27.08 -10.21 -17.33
C PHE A 137 25.61 -10.45 -17.70
N PHE A 138 24.78 -9.40 -17.68
CA PHE A 138 23.37 -9.50 -18.07
C PHE A 138 23.18 -9.85 -19.55
N SER A 139 24.01 -9.30 -20.44
CA SER A 139 23.91 -9.58 -21.88
C SER A 139 24.29 -11.02 -22.23
N GLU A 140 25.30 -11.58 -21.55
CA GLU A 140 25.99 -12.82 -21.95
C GLU A 140 25.69 -14.04 -21.07
N LYS A 141 25.37 -13.84 -19.78
CA LYS A 141 25.34 -14.92 -18.78
C LYS A 141 24.07 -15.00 -17.95
N MET A 142 23.41 -13.86 -17.71
CA MET A 142 22.21 -13.85 -16.87
C MET A 142 21.10 -14.69 -17.50
N GLU A 143 20.46 -15.50 -16.66
CA GLU A 143 19.27 -16.26 -17.06
C GLU A 143 18.13 -15.30 -17.40
N SER A 144 17.56 -15.46 -18.60
CA SER A 144 16.46 -14.63 -19.07
C SER A 144 15.60 -15.40 -20.03
N GLU A 145 14.31 -15.10 -20.05
CA GLU A 145 13.35 -15.65 -20.99
C GLU A 145 12.61 -14.49 -21.64
N HIS A 146 12.56 -14.45 -22.98
CA HIS A 146 11.98 -13.32 -23.73
C HIS A 146 12.53 -11.92 -23.31
N GLY A 147 13.78 -11.90 -22.84
CA GLY A 147 14.46 -10.69 -22.36
C GLY A 147 14.10 -10.23 -20.94
N PHE A 148 13.23 -10.94 -20.23
CA PHE A 148 12.90 -10.68 -18.83
C PHE A 148 13.83 -11.45 -17.90
N PHE A 149 14.08 -10.88 -16.72
CA PHE A 149 14.92 -11.47 -15.68
C PHE A 149 14.07 -11.91 -14.47
N TYR A 150 14.55 -12.94 -13.78
CA TYR A 150 13.96 -13.40 -12.52
C TYR A 150 14.10 -12.34 -11.43
N HIS A 151 13.10 -12.22 -10.55
CA HIS A 151 13.09 -11.27 -9.44
C HIS A 151 14.34 -11.40 -8.56
N PHE A 152 14.64 -12.64 -8.16
CA PHE A 152 15.79 -12.97 -7.33
C PHE A 152 16.69 -14.00 -8.01
N VAL A 153 18.00 -13.75 -7.94
CA VAL A 153 19.02 -14.65 -8.47
C VAL A 153 20.14 -14.87 -7.47
N ASP A 154 20.82 -16.00 -7.59
CA ASP A 154 21.99 -16.34 -6.80
C ASP A 154 23.12 -15.33 -7.05
N MET A 155 23.73 -14.83 -5.97
CA MET A 155 24.70 -13.73 -5.99
C MET A 155 25.97 -14.03 -6.79
N GLU A 156 26.34 -15.30 -6.94
CA GLU A 156 27.56 -15.71 -7.64
C GLU A 156 27.25 -16.11 -9.09
N THR A 157 26.22 -16.94 -9.27
CA THR A 157 25.95 -17.61 -10.54
C THR A 157 24.93 -16.88 -11.43
N GLY A 158 24.07 -16.04 -10.86
CA GLY A 158 22.97 -15.40 -11.58
C GLY A 158 21.82 -16.34 -11.96
N LYS A 159 21.76 -17.53 -11.37
CA LYS A 159 20.65 -18.48 -11.56
C LYS A 159 19.45 -18.08 -10.69
N ARG A 160 18.24 -18.36 -11.19
CA ARG A 160 16.99 -18.19 -10.42
C ARG A 160 17.06 -18.85 -9.03
N VAL A 161 16.50 -18.18 -8.01
CA VAL A 161 16.32 -18.75 -6.66
C VAL A 161 14.87 -18.72 -6.21
N TRP A 162 14.54 -19.54 -5.20
CA TRP A 162 13.23 -19.58 -4.51
C TRP A 162 12.01 -19.76 -5.43
N ASP A 163 12.21 -20.40 -6.59
CA ASP A 163 11.19 -20.53 -7.62
C ASP A 163 10.48 -19.21 -7.96
N CYS A 164 11.19 -18.07 -7.82
CA CYS A 164 10.61 -16.75 -8.06
C CYS A 164 10.26 -16.55 -9.54
N GLU A 165 9.36 -15.62 -9.81
CA GLU A 165 8.94 -15.25 -11.15
C GLU A 165 10.01 -14.47 -11.93
N LEU A 166 9.95 -14.56 -13.26
CA LEU A 166 10.38 -13.44 -14.09
C LEU A 166 9.55 -12.23 -13.67
N SER A 167 10.20 -11.15 -13.23
CA SER A 167 9.50 -9.94 -12.80
C SER A 167 9.54 -8.90 -13.90
N SER A 168 8.36 -8.49 -14.38
CA SER A 168 8.25 -7.48 -15.43
C SER A 168 8.67 -6.10 -14.93
N ILE A 169 8.34 -5.75 -13.68
CA ILE A 169 8.72 -4.46 -13.08
C ILE A 169 10.21 -4.40 -12.74
N ASP A 170 10.81 -5.45 -12.19
CA ASP A 170 12.24 -5.47 -11.86
C ASP A 170 13.08 -5.36 -13.13
N THR A 171 12.68 -6.08 -14.18
CA THR A 171 13.32 -5.96 -15.51
C THR A 171 13.23 -4.51 -16.01
N ALA A 172 12.08 -3.86 -15.87
CA ALA A 172 11.93 -2.47 -16.30
C ALA A 172 12.80 -1.49 -15.48
N LEU A 173 12.90 -1.67 -14.17
CA LEU A 173 13.79 -0.89 -13.31
C LEU A 173 15.27 -1.10 -13.65
N PHE A 174 15.66 -2.36 -13.95
CA PHE A 174 16.99 -2.68 -14.47
C PHE A 174 17.28 -1.94 -15.78
N ILE A 175 16.37 -2.00 -16.75
CA ILE A 175 16.50 -1.29 -18.02
C ILE A 175 16.58 0.23 -17.80
N ALA A 176 15.76 0.79 -16.91
CA ALA A 176 15.80 2.22 -16.60
C ALA A 176 17.17 2.66 -16.06
N GLY A 177 17.75 1.87 -15.16
CA GLY A 177 19.11 2.04 -14.67
C GLY A 177 20.17 1.93 -15.75
N ALA A 178 20.09 0.90 -16.59
CA ALA A 178 21.03 0.66 -17.68
C ALA A 178 21.04 1.81 -18.71
N LEU A 179 19.86 2.30 -19.11
CA LEU A 179 19.73 3.41 -20.05
C LEU A 179 20.23 4.74 -19.45
N THR A 180 19.96 4.97 -18.16
CA THR A 180 20.50 6.12 -17.42
C THR A 180 22.03 6.10 -17.41
N ALA A 181 22.62 4.96 -17.05
CA ALA A 181 24.08 4.80 -17.01
C ALA A 181 24.71 4.95 -18.41
N ALA A 182 24.08 4.39 -19.45
CA ALA A 182 24.51 4.55 -20.83
C ALA A 182 24.54 6.01 -21.28
N GLN A 183 23.59 6.83 -20.81
CA GLN A 183 23.56 8.25 -21.10
C GLN A 183 24.66 9.02 -20.36
N TYR A 184 24.97 8.66 -19.11
CA TYR A 184 25.94 9.38 -18.28
C TYR A 184 27.40 9.11 -18.65
N PHE A 185 27.76 7.83 -18.82
CA PHE A 185 29.16 7.44 -19.05
C PHE A 185 29.58 7.60 -20.51
N GLU A 186 28.62 7.71 -21.42
CA GLU A 186 28.81 7.92 -22.87
C GLU A 186 29.68 6.90 -23.62
N SER A 187 30.19 5.87 -22.94
CA SER A 187 30.94 4.76 -23.51
C SER A 187 30.15 4.04 -24.61
N PRO A 188 30.73 3.85 -25.82
CA PRO A 188 30.09 3.10 -26.90
C PRO A 188 29.65 1.69 -26.48
N GLU A 189 30.51 0.97 -25.74
CA GLU A 189 30.22 -0.38 -25.26
C GLU A 189 29.02 -0.42 -24.30
N ILE A 190 28.92 0.56 -23.39
CA ILE A 190 27.79 0.63 -22.44
C ILE A 190 26.50 0.94 -23.21
N LYS A 191 26.55 1.88 -24.16
CA LYS A 191 25.42 2.23 -25.02
C LYS A 191 24.92 1.03 -25.82
N ASP A 192 25.83 0.26 -26.41
CA ASP A 192 25.50 -0.93 -27.19
C ASP A 192 24.90 -2.04 -26.32
N LEU A 193 25.49 -2.32 -25.15
CA LEU A 193 24.97 -3.33 -24.22
C LEU A 193 23.59 -2.93 -23.67
N ALA A 194 23.41 -1.68 -23.24
CA ALA A 194 22.13 -1.20 -22.72
C ALA A 194 21.04 -1.24 -23.81
N LYS A 195 21.36 -0.82 -25.04
CA LYS A 195 20.45 -0.92 -26.19
C LYS A 195 20.08 -2.38 -26.47
N LYS A 196 21.07 -3.26 -26.56
CA LYS A 196 20.86 -4.70 -26.81
C LYS A 196 19.96 -5.34 -25.76
N LEU A 197 20.16 -5.01 -24.48
CA LEU A 197 19.33 -5.51 -23.38
C LEU A 197 17.91 -4.98 -23.47
N TYR A 198 17.74 -3.69 -23.72
CA TYR A 198 16.42 -3.07 -23.87
C TYR A 198 15.62 -3.63 -25.06
N GLU A 199 16.25 -3.73 -26.22
CA GLU A 199 15.60 -4.22 -27.45
C GLU A 199 15.26 -5.72 -27.39
N ARG A 200 15.87 -6.48 -26.46
CA ARG A 200 15.57 -7.90 -26.22
C ARG A 200 14.26 -8.09 -25.45
N VAL A 201 13.80 -7.11 -24.68
CA VAL A 201 12.62 -7.26 -23.81
C VAL A 201 11.34 -7.32 -24.66
N ASP A 202 10.70 -8.48 -24.67
CA ASP A 202 9.48 -8.72 -25.44
C ASP A 202 8.22 -8.32 -24.65
N TRP A 203 7.93 -7.03 -24.61
CA TRP A 203 6.77 -6.50 -23.88
C TRP A 203 5.43 -7.08 -24.38
N LYS A 204 5.34 -7.46 -25.65
CA LYS A 204 4.14 -8.09 -26.23
C LYS A 204 3.93 -9.50 -25.68
N TRP A 205 5.00 -10.27 -25.54
CA TRP A 205 4.95 -11.59 -24.90
C TRP A 205 4.48 -11.48 -23.45
N MET A 206 5.04 -10.55 -22.67
CA MET A 206 4.67 -10.35 -21.27
C MET A 206 3.24 -9.83 -21.08
N ALA A 207 2.65 -9.20 -22.10
CA ALA A 207 1.24 -8.80 -22.09
C ALA A 207 0.27 -9.99 -22.25
N ASN A 208 0.77 -11.15 -22.67
CA ASN A 208 0.03 -12.41 -22.79
C ASN A 208 -1.31 -12.25 -23.55
N GLY A 209 -1.28 -11.52 -24.67
CA GLY A 209 -2.46 -11.26 -25.51
C GLY A 209 -3.48 -10.29 -24.91
N SER A 210 -3.18 -9.66 -23.77
CA SER A 210 -4.02 -8.65 -23.13
C SER A 210 -3.48 -7.23 -23.36
N GLN A 211 -4.26 -6.22 -22.96
CA GLN A 211 -3.81 -4.82 -22.94
C GLN A 211 -2.90 -4.49 -21.75
N PHE A 212 -2.71 -5.44 -20.81
CA PHE A 212 -1.93 -5.24 -19.59
C PHE A 212 -0.70 -6.15 -19.58
N LEU A 213 0.40 -5.67 -18.99
CA LEU A 213 1.53 -6.53 -18.69
C LEU A 213 1.17 -7.44 -17.52
N THR A 214 1.50 -8.72 -17.61
CA THR A 214 1.42 -9.62 -16.45
C THR A 214 2.50 -9.25 -15.43
N MET A 215 2.25 -9.50 -14.15
CA MET A 215 3.24 -9.21 -13.10
C MET A 215 4.47 -10.11 -13.20
N GLY A 216 4.32 -11.30 -13.78
CA GLY A 216 5.43 -12.18 -14.02
C GLY A 216 5.05 -13.50 -14.67
N TRP A 217 6.05 -14.36 -14.78
CA TRP A 217 5.92 -15.70 -15.36
C TRP A 217 6.85 -16.67 -14.65
N THR A 218 6.45 -17.93 -14.49
CA THR A 218 7.35 -19.00 -14.03
C THR A 218 7.36 -20.18 -15.02
N PRO A 219 8.48 -20.93 -15.13
CA PRO A 219 8.52 -22.18 -15.89
C PRO A 219 7.46 -23.19 -15.47
N GLU A 220 7.09 -23.22 -14.19
CA GLU A 220 6.19 -24.22 -13.63
C GLU A 220 4.71 -23.89 -13.86
N LYS A 221 4.35 -22.59 -13.88
CA LYS A 221 2.94 -22.13 -13.89
C LYS A 221 2.62 -21.16 -15.02
N HIS A 222 3.60 -20.84 -15.85
CA HIS A 222 3.54 -19.82 -16.88
C HIS A 222 3.17 -18.45 -16.29
N PHE A 223 2.36 -17.65 -16.99
CA PHE A 223 2.02 -16.30 -16.56
C PHE A 223 1.27 -16.29 -15.24
N LEU A 224 1.67 -15.37 -14.36
CA LEU A 224 0.93 -15.09 -13.14
C LEU A 224 -0.46 -14.56 -13.48
N PRO A 225 -1.49 -14.87 -12.66
CA PRO A 225 -2.85 -14.38 -12.88
C PRO A 225 -2.98 -12.86 -12.68
N ALA A 226 -2.02 -12.25 -11.98
CA ALA A 226 -2.00 -10.82 -11.70
C ALA A 226 -1.43 -10.03 -12.88
N SER A 227 -2.02 -8.87 -13.16
CA SER A 227 -1.55 -7.94 -14.19
C SER A 227 -1.50 -6.51 -13.66
N TRP A 228 -0.73 -5.67 -14.34
CA TRP A 228 -0.56 -4.26 -14.00
C TRP A 228 -1.75 -3.43 -14.53
N SER A 229 -2.96 -3.73 -14.07
CA SER A 229 -4.21 -3.12 -14.56
C SER A 229 -4.62 -1.82 -13.87
N ASP A 230 -4.01 -1.51 -12.73
CA ASP A 230 -4.34 -0.37 -11.87
C ASP A 230 -3.09 0.50 -11.63
N TYR A 231 -3.29 1.74 -11.19
CA TYR A 231 -2.18 2.64 -10.87
C TYR A 231 -1.32 2.13 -9.69
N ASN A 232 -0.01 2.08 -9.92
CA ASN A 232 1.01 1.59 -8.98
C ASN A 232 2.41 2.03 -9.47
N GLU A 233 3.48 1.34 -9.09
CA GLU A 233 4.87 1.64 -9.44
C GLU A 233 5.21 1.50 -10.94
N SER A 234 4.33 0.91 -11.75
CA SER A 234 4.63 0.43 -13.10
C SER A 234 4.67 1.47 -14.22
N MET A 235 4.47 2.76 -13.96
CA MET A 235 4.45 3.76 -15.05
C MET A 235 5.73 3.74 -15.89
N VAL A 236 6.90 3.66 -15.27
CA VAL A 236 8.20 3.57 -15.97
C VAL A 236 8.27 2.36 -16.89
N MET A 237 7.68 1.22 -16.48
CA MET A 237 7.60 0.02 -17.29
C MET A 237 6.73 0.22 -18.53
N TYR A 238 5.53 0.80 -18.38
CA TYR A 238 4.66 1.07 -19.52
C TYR A 238 5.25 2.10 -20.49
N ILE A 239 5.93 3.13 -19.97
CA ILE A 239 6.63 4.12 -20.81
C ILE A 239 7.76 3.45 -21.61
N LEU A 240 8.57 2.59 -20.98
CA LEU A 240 9.59 1.80 -21.69
C LEU A 240 8.95 0.85 -22.71
N ALA A 241 7.87 0.16 -22.34
CA ALA A 241 7.19 -0.78 -23.21
C ALA A 241 6.63 -0.11 -24.47
N MET A 242 5.98 1.06 -24.36
CA MET A 242 5.51 1.82 -25.52
C MET A 242 6.65 2.48 -26.31
N GLY A 243 7.74 2.83 -25.62
CA GLY A 243 8.96 3.38 -26.20
C GLY A 243 9.78 2.37 -27.00
N SER A 244 9.51 1.07 -26.87
CA SER A 244 10.32 0.01 -27.48
C SER A 244 10.31 0.08 -29.01
N PRO A 245 11.47 -0.14 -29.68
CA PRO A 245 11.52 -0.22 -31.14
C PRO A 245 11.24 -1.63 -31.68
N THR A 246 11.30 -2.68 -30.83
CA THR A 246 11.19 -4.08 -31.24
C THR A 246 9.84 -4.68 -30.90
N PHE A 247 9.45 -4.62 -29.62
CA PHE A 247 8.22 -5.24 -29.11
C PHE A 247 7.32 -4.21 -28.41
N PRO A 248 6.87 -3.13 -29.08
CA PRO A 248 6.13 -2.08 -28.40
C PRO A 248 4.72 -2.50 -28.00
N LEU A 249 4.30 -2.05 -26.81
CA LEU A 249 2.87 -1.92 -26.50
C LEU A 249 2.29 -0.68 -27.18
N THR A 250 0.96 -0.61 -27.27
CA THR A 250 0.24 0.51 -27.87
C THR A 250 -0.31 1.44 -26.79
N THR A 251 -0.77 2.63 -27.19
CA THR A 251 -1.45 3.58 -26.29
C THR A 251 -2.67 2.96 -25.59
N GLU A 252 -3.32 1.95 -26.18
CA GLU A 252 -4.44 1.22 -25.56
C GLU A 252 -4.05 0.63 -24.20
N SER A 253 -2.82 0.14 -24.06
CA SER A 253 -2.33 -0.40 -22.79
C SER A 253 -2.24 0.65 -21.70
N TRP A 254 -1.87 1.89 -22.03
CA TRP A 254 -1.79 3.01 -21.09
C TRP A 254 -3.16 3.56 -20.70
N THR A 255 -4.06 3.68 -21.68
CA THR A 255 -5.41 4.21 -21.48
C THR A 255 -6.30 3.25 -20.71
N ALA A 256 -6.00 1.95 -20.78
CA ALA A 256 -6.68 0.90 -20.04
C ALA A 256 -6.40 0.89 -18.53
N ILE A 257 -5.28 1.46 -18.07
CA ILE A 257 -4.89 1.43 -16.65
C ILE A 257 -5.93 2.20 -15.82
N LYS A 258 -6.47 1.53 -14.80
CA LYS A 258 -7.42 2.14 -13.88
C LYS A 258 -6.73 3.13 -12.95
N ARG A 259 -7.29 4.33 -12.87
CA ARG A 259 -6.76 5.45 -12.05
C ARG A 259 -7.82 5.95 -11.09
N THR A 260 -8.27 5.05 -10.24
CA THR A 260 -9.25 5.36 -9.21
C THR A 260 -8.77 6.49 -8.32
N ARG A 261 -9.62 7.49 -8.11
CA ARG A 261 -9.34 8.62 -7.24
C ARG A 261 -9.99 8.44 -5.87
N GLY A 262 -9.27 8.83 -4.83
CA GLY A 262 -9.82 8.97 -3.49
C GLY A 262 -9.31 10.24 -2.81
N ARG A 263 -9.89 10.53 -1.64
CA ARG A 263 -9.55 11.70 -0.86
C ARG A 263 -9.33 11.34 0.60
N TYR A 264 -8.26 11.89 1.20
CA TYR A 264 -8.04 11.86 2.63
C TYR A 264 -7.67 13.27 3.13
N LYS A 265 -8.47 13.81 4.07
CA LYS A 265 -8.24 15.13 4.70
C LYS A 265 -7.93 16.27 3.70
N GLY A 266 -8.67 16.31 2.60
CA GLY A 266 -8.51 17.31 1.55
C GLY A 266 -7.53 16.95 0.44
N HIS A 267 -6.63 15.99 0.67
CA HIS A 267 -5.68 15.49 -0.33
C HIS A 267 -6.36 14.48 -1.25
N GLU A 268 -6.43 14.81 -2.54
CA GLU A 268 -7.02 13.95 -3.58
C GLU A 268 -5.92 13.36 -4.45
N LEU A 269 -5.96 12.04 -4.64
CA LEU A 269 -4.95 11.30 -5.39
C LEU A 269 -5.55 10.05 -6.04
N ILE A 270 -4.83 9.51 -7.01
CA ILE A 270 -5.04 8.17 -7.52
C ILE A 270 -4.58 7.17 -6.45
N LEU A 271 -5.45 6.22 -6.10
CA LEU A 271 -5.24 5.27 -5.01
C LEU A 271 -4.05 4.34 -5.29
N SER A 272 -3.06 4.37 -4.41
CA SER A 272 -2.02 3.35 -4.27
C SER A 272 -1.34 3.53 -2.90
N PRO A 273 -1.82 2.85 -1.84
CA PRO A 273 -1.50 3.23 -0.46
C PRO A 273 -0.01 3.26 -0.06
N PRO A 274 0.86 2.32 -0.48
CA PRO A 274 2.29 2.37 -0.17
C PRO A 274 3.01 3.45 -0.96
N LEU A 275 3.78 4.34 -0.31
CA LEU A 275 4.37 5.48 -1.02
C LEU A 275 5.34 5.13 -2.15
N PHE A 276 5.97 3.95 -2.14
CA PHE A 276 6.92 3.57 -3.18
C PHE A 276 6.28 3.53 -4.59
N THR A 277 4.98 3.27 -4.68
CA THR A 277 4.24 3.22 -5.95
C THR A 277 4.16 4.61 -6.60
N HIS A 278 4.20 5.66 -5.80
CA HIS A 278 4.28 7.06 -6.22
C HIS A 278 5.74 7.55 -6.42
N GLN A 279 6.74 6.70 -6.16
CA GLN A 279 8.16 7.10 -6.13
C GLN A 279 8.99 6.43 -7.21
N PHE A 280 8.84 5.12 -7.43
CA PHE A 280 9.77 4.36 -8.29
C PHE A 280 9.83 4.89 -9.72
N SER A 281 8.67 5.18 -10.31
CA SER A 281 8.62 5.80 -11.64
C SER A 281 9.18 7.22 -11.65
N HIS A 282 8.95 7.99 -10.58
CA HIS A 282 9.52 9.33 -10.40
C HIS A 282 11.02 9.31 -10.11
N ALA A 283 11.62 8.19 -9.72
CA ALA A 283 13.08 8.11 -9.58
C ALA A 283 13.80 8.31 -10.93
N PHE A 284 13.15 7.93 -12.03
CA PHE A 284 13.70 8.01 -13.38
C PHE A 284 13.02 9.07 -14.26
N ILE A 285 11.69 9.22 -14.17
CA ILE A 285 10.93 10.10 -15.07
C ILE A 285 10.60 11.42 -14.39
N ASP A 286 10.94 12.52 -15.06
CA ASP A 286 10.52 13.87 -14.63
C ASP A 286 9.11 14.17 -15.11
N PHE A 287 8.13 14.02 -14.22
CA PHE A 287 6.74 14.37 -14.50
C PHE A 287 6.40 15.84 -14.19
N ARG A 288 7.35 16.67 -13.71
CA ARG A 288 7.06 18.07 -13.38
C ARG A 288 6.62 18.83 -14.63
N ASN A 289 5.55 19.61 -14.47
CA ASN A 289 4.96 20.38 -15.56
C ASN A 289 4.52 19.50 -16.75
N LYS A 290 4.17 18.23 -16.49
CA LYS A 290 3.65 17.29 -17.50
C LYS A 290 2.34 16.70 -17.01
N ARG A 291 1.41 16.53 -17.94
CA ARG A 291 0.15 15.82 -17.72
C ARG A 291 -0.25 15.09 -18.98
N ASP A 292 -0.95 13.98 -18.80
CA ASP A 292 -1.63 13.29 -19.88
C ASP A 292 -3.16 13.56 -19.79
N ALA A 293 -3.96 12.68 -20.40
CA ALA A 293 -5.42 12.76 -20.35
C ALA A 293 -6.03 12.44 -18.98
N PHE A 294 -5.26 11.86 -18.06
CA PHE A 294 -5.76 11.28 -16.82
C PHE A 294 -5.32 12.06 -15.59
N ALA A 295 -4.06 12.49 -15.54
CA ALA A 295 -3.51 13.16 -14.36
C ALA A 295 -2.28 14.03 -14.64
N ASP A 296 -2.08 14.97 -13.72
CA ASP A 296 -0.78 15.52 -13.40
C ASP A 296 -0.14 14.60 -12.34
N TYR A 297 0.76 13.71 -12.75
CA TYR A 297 1.29 12.68 -11.85
C TYR A 297 2.25 13.23 -10.80
N PHE A 298 2.91 14.37 -11.08
CA PHE A 298 3.75 15.01 -10.07
C PHE A 298 2.89 15.60 -8.96
N ASP A 299 1.85 16.35 -9.29
CA ASP A 299 0.89 16.85 -8.29
C ASP A 299 0.18 15.69 -7.56
N ASN A 300 -0.20 14.63 -8.27
CA ASN A 300 -0.76 13.41 -7.66
C ASN A 300 0.14 12.82 -6.58
N SER A 301 1.44 12.68 -6.85
CA SER A 301 2.42 12.13 -5.89
C SER A 301 2.74 13.10 -4.75
N VAL A 302 2.60 14.42 -4.95
CA VAL A 302 2.58 15.41 -3.87
C VAL A 302 1.39 15.18 -2.94
N GLN A 303 0.18 15.04 -3.49
CA GLN A 303 -1.02 14.78 -2.69
C GLN A 303 -0.94 13.44 -1.96
N ALA A 304 -0.41 12.39 -2.58
CA ALA A 304 -0.18 11.09 -1.96
C ALA A 304 0.77 11.18 -0.76
N THR A 305 1.87 11.90 -0.94
CA THR A 305 2.86 12.13 0.13
C THR A 305 2.26 12.90 1.29
N LEU A 306 1.48 13.95 1.02
CA LEU A 306 0.81 14.74 2.05
C LEU A 306 -0.27 13.96 2.78
N ALA A 307 -1.07 13.16 2.06
CA ALA A 307 -2.06 12.26 2.66
C ALA A 307 -1.41 11.24 3.61
N ASN A 308 -0.32 10.60 3.17
CA ASN A 308 0.43 9.64 3.99
C ASN A 308 1.00 10.28 5.26
N ARG A 309 1.59 11.47 5.13
CA ARG A 309 2.07 12.25 6.28
C ARG A 309 0.93 12.65 7.21
N GLN A 310 -0.18 13.18 6.67
CA GLN A 310 -1.33 13.62 7.45
C GLN A 310 -1.93 12.44 8.23
N PHE A 311 -1.98 11.26 7.63
CA PHE A 311 -2.46 10.06 8.31
C PHE A 311 -1.60 9.67 9.51
N CYS A 312 -0.27 9.75 9.37
CA CYS A 312 0.65 9.53 10.48
C CYS A 312 0.41 10.55 11.61
N ILE A 313 0.23 11.84 11.27
CA ILE A 313 -0.06 12.90 12.24
C ILE A 313 -1.37 12.63 12.99
N ASP A 314 -2.43 12.32 12.26
CA ASP A 314 -3.75 12.06 12.85
C ASP A 314 -3.75 10.79 13.73
N SER A 315 -2.86 9.85 13.43
CA SER A 315 -2.69 8.58 14.13
C SER A 315 -1.60 8.58 15.21
N ALA A 316 -0.98 9.73 15.51
CA ALA A 316 0.14 9.84 16.46
C ALA A 316 -0.26 9.48 17.91
N GLU A 317 -1.53 9.63 18.28
CA GLU A 317 -2.04 9.17 19.58
C GLU A 317 -2.25 7.65 19.63
N SER A 318 -2.34 6.98 18.47
CA SER A 318 -2.49 5.53 18.36
C SER A 318 -1.15 4.79 18.27
N PHE A 319 -0.12 5.43 17.70
CA PHE A 319 1.18 4.82 17.44
C PHE A 319 2.31 5.79 17.81
N LYS A 320 3.18 5.39 18.73
CA LYS A 320 4.30 6.21 19.22
C LYS A 320 5.29 6.60 18.14
N THR A 321 5.45 5.74 17.13
CA THR A 321 6.37 5.99 16.00
C THR A 321 5.87 7.13 15.11
N TYR A 322 4.56 7.42 15.10
CA TYR A 322 3.97 8.35 14.15
C TYR A 322 3.96 9.78 14.69
N GLY A 323 4.16 10.75 13.78
CA GLY A 323 4.07 12.16 14.10
C GLY A 323 4.45 13.07 12.94
N LYS A 324 4.43 14.39 13.19
CA LYS A 324 4.73 15.41 12.18
C LYS A 324 6.14 15.30 11.57
N ASP A 325 7.09 14.80 12.34
CA ASP A 325 8.50 14.61 11.99
C ASP A 325 8.89 13.12 11.99
N SER A 326 7.92 12.21 12.09
CA SER A 326 8.15 10.77 11.99
C SER A 326 6.97 10.14 11.26
N TRP A 327 7.09 10.11 9.94
CA TRP A 327 6.04 9.68 9.01
C TRP A 327 6.66 8.98 7.81
N GLY A 328 5.83 8.27 7.04
CA GLY A 328 6.27 7.59 5.83
C GLY A 328 5.95 6.10 5.88
N LEU A 329 4.79 5.75 5.33
CA LEU A 329 4.33 4.36 5.25
C LEU A 329 4.55 3.84 3.83
N THR A 330 5.43 2.85 3.71
CA THR A 330 5.73 2.15 2.46
C THR A 330 6.14 0.70 2.74
N ALA A 331 6.24 -0.12 1.69
CA ALA A 331 6.68 -1.50 1.83
C ALA A 331 8.06 -1.62 2.50
N SER A 332 8.12 -2.38 3.58
CA SER A 332 9.31 -2.54 4.42
C SER A 332 9.16 -3.75 5.35
N ILE A 333 10.27 -4.18 5.94
CA ILE A 333 10.25 -5.12 7.07
C ILE A 333 9.55 -4.45 8.26
N GLY A 334 8.81 -5.20 9.07
CA GLY A 334 8.32 -4.74 10.36
C GLY A 334 8.42 -5.84 11.41
N PRO A 335 7.87 -5.62 12.61
CA PRO A 335 7.91 -6.59 13.71
C PRO A 335 7.37 -7.97 13.34
N ASP A 336 6.37 -8.03 12.46
CA ASP A 336 5.74 -9.28 12.02
C ASP A 336 6.18 -9.72 10.61
N GLY A 337 7.35 -9.26 10.14
CA GLY A 337 7.84 -9.53 8.79
C GLY A 337 7.52 -8.42 7.80
N TYR A 338 7.75 -8.70 6.52
CA TYR A 338 7.68 -7.69 5.46
C TYR A 338 6.24 -7.50 5.00
N LYS A 339 5.81 -6.25 4.92
CA LYS A 339 4.44 -5.86 4.56
C LYS A 339 4.48 -4.62 3.67
N ALA A 340 3.47 -4.46 2.80
CA ALA A 340 3.27 -3.20 2.10
C ALA A 340 2.52 -2.22 2.97
N TYR A 341 3.25 -1.58 3.88
CA TYR A 341 2.63 -0.51 4.65
C TYR A 341 2.24 0.64 3.73
N GLY A 342 1.12 1.28 4.02
CA GLY A 342 0.59 2.38 3.26
C GLY A 342 -0.34 3.24 4.11
N ALA A 343 -0.86 4.30 3.52
CA ALA A 343 -1.82 5.19 4.17
C ALA A 343 -3.07 5.36 3.31
N PRO A 344 -4.22 5.73 3.91
CA PRO A 344 -5.38 6.19 3.18
C PRO A 344 -5.04 7.37 2.25
N PRO A 345 -5.84 7.63 1.20
CA PRO A 345 -7.08 6.94 0.85
C PRO A 345 -6.83 5.56 0.22
N GLY A 346 -7.81 4.67 0.32
CA GLY A 346 -7.72 3.27 -0.08
C GLY A 346 -7.57 2.32 1.10
N PRO A 347 -7.76 1.00 0.88
CA PRO A 347 -7.47 -0.01 1.89
C PRO A 347 -5.97 -0.07 2.15
N ALA A 348 -5.54 0.48 3.28
CA ALA A 348 -4.14 0.64 3.63
C ALA A 348 -3.77 -0.22 4.83
N LEU A 349 -2.69 -1.00 4.67
CA LEU A 349 -2.09 -1.79 5.74
C LEU A 349 -1.10 -0.90 6.52
N HIS A 350 -1.18 -0.83 7.84
CA HIS A 350 -0.22 -0.05 8.66
C HIS A 350 -0.22 -0.53 10.11
N ASP A 351 0.93 -0.67 10.79
CA ASP A 351 0.98 -1.21 12.18
C ASP A 351 1.71 -0.30 13.19
N GLY A 352 1.97 0.96 12.83
CA GLY A 352 2.86 1.83 13.57
C GLY A 352 4.32 1.75 13.11
N THR A 353 4.64 0.92 12.12
CA THR A 353 5.97 0.87 11.49
C THR A 353 6.15 2.02 10.51
N VAL A 354 7.24 2.76 10.65
CA VAL A 354 7.66 3.83 9.74
C VAL A 354 8.90 3.39 8.99
N ALA A 355 8.92 3.65 7.68
CA ALA A 355 10.04 3.35 6.81
C ALA A 355 10.72 4.65 6.35
N PRO A 356 11.98 4.90 6.73
CA PRO A 356 12.66 6.14 6.38
C PRO A 356 12.74 6.42 4.86
N SER A 357 12.79 5.38 4.03
CA SER A 357 12.78 5.51 2.56
C SER A 357 11.53 6.22 2.05
N ALA A 358 10.37 6.04 2.69
CA ALA A 358 9.14 6.69 2.27
C ALA A 358 9.24 8.22 2.32
N ALA A 359 9.77 8.78 3.41
CA ALA A 359 9.97 10.23 3.50
C ALA A 359 11.15 10.69 2.64
N ALA A 360 12.28 9.96 2.68
CA ALA A 360 13.50 10.33 1.96
C ALA A 360 13.29 10.34 0.44
N SER A 361 12.63 9.34 -0.11
CA SER A 361 12.30 9.24 -1.54
C SER A 361 11.15 10.15 -1.97
N SER A 362 10.45 10.79 -1.04
CA SER A 362 9.45 11.84 -1.34
C SER A 362 10.01 13.27 -1.28
N ILE A 363 11.33 13.45 -1.12
CA ILE A 363 11.97 14.77 -0.99
C ILE A 363 11.67 15.73 -2.15
N VAL A 364 11.52 15.22 -3.38
CA VAL A 364 11.15 16.06 -4.54
C VAL A 364 9.71 16.57 -4.47
N PHE A 365 8.84 15.90 -3.72
CA PHE A 365 7.44 16.25 -3.55
C PHE A 365 7.21 17.16 -2.34
N THR A 366 7.85 16.85 -1.20
CA THR A 366 7.67 17.56 0.07
C THR A 366 9.02 17.80 0.76
N PRO A 367 9.92 18.63 0.21
CA PRO A 367 11.31 18.71 0.65
C PRO A 367 11.44 19.08 2.13
N GLU A 368 10.72 20.08 2.60
CA GLU A 368 10.77 20.53 3.99
C GLU A 368 10.37 19.42 4.97
N TYR A 369 9.27 18.70 4.69
CA TYR A 369 8.78 17.62 5.55
C TYR A 369 9.67 16.38 5.51
N SER A 370 10.21 16.04 4.34
CA SER A 370 11.13 14.91 4.16
C SER A 370 12.45 15.16 4.89
N ILE A 371 13.01 16.37 4.76
CA ILE A 371 14.24 16.74 5.45
C ILE A 371 14.03 16.81 6.97
N SER A 372 12.90 17.35 7.42
CA SER A 372 12.55 17.38 8.85
C SER A 372 12.51 15.97 9.45
N ALA A 373 11.85 15.03 8.76
CA ALA A 373 11.75 13.65 9.22
C ALA A 373 13.12 12.96 9.30
N MET A 374 13.92 13.06 8.24
CA MET A 374 15.27 12.49 8.24
C MET A 374 16.14 13.07 9.36
N LYS A 375 16.09 14.39 9.59
CA LYS A 375 16.83 15.01 10.71
C LYS A 375 16.35 14.54 12.06
N HIS A 376 15.03 14.46 12.27
CA HIS A 376 14.46 13.96 13.52
C HIS A 376 14.96 12.55 13.83
N TRP A 377 14.90 11.63 12.87
CA TRP A 377 15.41 10.27 13.05
C TRP A 377 16.92 10.23 13.29
N TYR A 378 17.69 11.05 12.57
CA TYR A 378 19.13 11.13 12.75
C TYR A 378 19.53 11.74 14.10
N LEU A 379 18.72 12.61 14.69
CA LEU A 379 19.02 13.24 15.99
C LEU A 379 18.56 12.37 17.15
N GLU A 380 17.36 11.79 17.06
CA GLU A 380 16.73 11.06 18.18
C GLU A 380 17.06 9.56 18.20
N TYR A 381 17.21 8.93 17.02
CA TYR A 381 17.31 7.47 16.90
C TYR A 381 18.58 6.99 16.20
N ARG A 382 19.59 7.85 16.04
CA ARG A 382 20.83 7.56 15.31
C ARG A 382 21.42 6.20 15.67
N ASP A 383 21.57 5.93 16.96
CA ASP A 383 22.31 4.77 17.44
C ASP A 383 21.61 3.44 17.13
N LYS A 384 20.30 3.48 16.82
CA LYS A 384 19.49 2.30 16.49
C LYS A 384 19.09 2.23 15.03
N LEU A 385 18.87 3.38 14.39
CA LEU A 385 18.27 3.47 13.05
C LEU A 385 19.29 3.85 11.97
N TRP A 386 20.48 4.35 12.31
CA TRP A 386 21.50 4.75 11.34
C TRP A 386 22.71 3.81 11.35
N GLY A 387 23.13 3.35 10.18
CA GLY A 387 24.18 2.35 10.01
C GLY A 387 25.08 2.55 8.79
N ARG A 388 25.69 1.46 8.32
CA ARG A 388 26.66 1.41 7.21
C ARG A 388 26.11 1.93 5.89
N TYR A 389 24.79 1.85 5.71
CA TYR A 389 24.08 2.22 4.50
C TYR A 389 23.03 3.31 4.74
N GLY A 390 23.17 4.08 5.81
CA GLY A 390 22.27 5.16 6.16
C GLY A 390 21.18 4.66 7.09
N PHE A 391 19.96 5.16 6.92
CA PHE A 391 18.83 4.66 7.70
C PHE A 391 18.56 3.18 7.40
N ALA A 392 18.27 2.39 8.44
CA ALA A 392 17.75 1.05 8.30
C ALA A 392 16.34 1.07 7.71
N ASP A 393 15.85 -0.10 7.32
CA ASP A 393 14.63 -0.22 6.51
C ASP A 393 13.39 0.38 7.17
N SER A 394 13.24 0.18 8.49
CA SER A 394 12.09 0.66 9.25
C SER A 394 12.31 0.59 10.77
N PHE A 395 11.34 1.10 11.52
CA PHE A 395 11.27 0.97 12.96
C PHE A 395 9.82 1.10 13.49
N ASN A 396 9.57 0.57 14.68
CA ASN A 396 8.29 0.61 15.37
C ASN A 396 8.52 0.74 16.89
N LEU A 397 8.21 1.91 17.45
CA LEU A 397 8.46 2.24 18.86
C LEU A 397 7.49 1.54 19.83
N ASP A 398 6.28 1.20 19.38
CA ASP A 398 5.29 0.46 20.19
C ASP A 398 5.69 -1.01 20.39
N ARG A 399 6.61 -1.50 19.56
CA ARG A 399 7.09 -2.88 19.53
C ARG A 399 8.58 -3.01 19.84
N ASP A 400 9.25 -1.91 20.20
CA ASP A 400 10.71 -1.81 20.39
C ASP A 400 11.49 -2.48 19.26
N PHE A 401 11.06 -2.22 18.02
CA PHE A 401 11.62 -2.81 16.83
C PHE A 401 12.38 -1.77 16.03
N PHE A 402 13.62 -2.08 15.67
CA PHE A 402 14.43 -1.36 14.70
C PHE A 402 14.97 -2.38 13.72
N ALA A 403 14.74 -2.17 12.42
CA ALA A 403 15.18 -3.11 11.40
C ALA A 403 16.72 -3.28 11.46
N PRO A 404 17.23 -4.52 11.46
CA PRO A 404 18.68 -4.75 11.45
C PRO A 404 19.29 -4.54 10.05
N ASP A 405 18.45 -4.45 9.02
CA ASP A 405 18.81 -4.54 7.62
C ASP A 405 18.53 -3.23 6.88
N ALA A 406 19.23 -3.05 5.76
CA ALA A 406 18.93 -2.09 4.70
C ALA A 406 18.57 -2.87 3.42
N TYR A 407 17.57 -2.39 2.68
CA TYR A 407 17.10 -3.02 1.44
C TYR A 407 17.47 -2.18 0.22
N GLY A 408 17.97 -2.83 -0.83
CA GLY A 408 18.41 -2.16 -2.06
C GLY A 408 17.30 -1.35 -2.73
N ILE A 409 16.06 -1.87 -2.73
CA ILE A 409 14.87 -1.21 -3.28
C ILE A 409 14.40 0.00 -2.47
N ASN A 410 14.88 0.17 -1.23
CA ASN A 410 14.61 1.35 -0.39
C ASN A 410 15.79 2.35 -0.42
N GLN A 411 17.03 1.85 -0.49
CA GLN A 411 18.22 2.70 -0.64
C GLN A 411 18.30 3.35 -2.04
N GLY A 412 17.86 2.64 -3.08
CA GLY A 412 17.94 3.10 -4.46
C GLY A 412 17.16 4.39 -4.72
N PRO A 413 15.84 4.38 -4.54
CA PRO A 413 15.02 5.59 -4.61
C PRO A 413 15.48 6.70 -3.66
N THR A 414 16.03 6.36 -2.49
CA THR A 414 16.61 7.36 -1.57
C THR A 414 17.75 8.13 -2.24
N VAL A 415 18.72 7.43 -2.85
CA VAL A 415 19.83 8.07 -3.59
C VAL A 415 19.28 8.89 -4.76
N LEU A 416 18.48 8.27 -5.62
CA LEU A 416 18.05 8.86 -6.89
C LEU A 416 17.15 10.08 -6.69
N MET A 417 16.23 10.04 -5.72
CA MET A 417 15.30 11.14 -5.47
C MET A 417 15.98 12.31 -4.76
N ILE A 418 16.94 12.06 -3.86
CA ILE A 418 17.77 13.13 -3.29
C ILE A 418 18.63 13.77 -4.39
N GLU A 419 19.25 12.98 -5.28
CA GLU A 419 20.02 13.50 -6.40
C GLU A 419 19.13 14.35 -7.34
N ASN A 420 17.92 13.87 -7.65
CA ASN A 420 16.96 14.61 -8.47
C ASN A 420 16.50 15.91 -7.82
N TYR A 421 16.30 15.93 -6.50
CA TYR A 421 16.01 17.15 -5.75
C TYR A 421 17.19 18.15 -5.81
N ARG A 422 18.43 17.66 -5.67
CA ARG A 422 19.62 18.51 -5.65
C ARG A 422 20.00 19.05 -7.03
N SER A 423 19.88 18.25 -8.10
CA SER A 423 20.39 18.63 -9.43
C SER A 423 19.50 18.23 -10.61
N GLY A 424 18.55 17.31 -10.40
CA GLY A 424 17.77 16.69 -11.47
C GLY A 424 18.58 15.77 -12.39
N LEU A 425 19.76 15.27 -11.96
CA LEU A 425 20.67 14.49 -12.81
C LEU A 425 19.99 13.27 -13.44
N ILE A 426 19.39 12.40 -12.63
CA ILE A 426 18.81 11.13 -13.11
C ILE A 426 17.69 11.41 -14.11
N TRP A 427 16.82 12.38 -13.78
CA TRP A 427 15.80 12.89 -14.69
C TRP A 427 16.34 13.37 -16.03
N LYS A 428 17.38 14.23 -16.02
CA LYS A 428 17.98 14.75 -17.26
C LYS A 428 18.52 13.64 -18.14
N LEU A 429 19.19 12.66 -17.54
CA LEU A 429 19.79 11.52 -18.23
C LEU A 429 18.73 10.59 -18.83
N PHE A 430 17.73 10.19 -18.04
CA PHE A 430 16.73 9.24 -18.50
C PHE A 430 15.78 9.87 -19.53
N MET A 431 15.37 11.13 -19.32
CA MET A 431 14.44 11.83 -20.23
C MET A 431 15.08 12.25 -21.56
N SER A 432 16.41 12.28 -21.67
CA SER A 432 17.08 12.57 -22.94
C SER A 432 17.08 11.38 -23.91
N ARG A 433 16.64 10.20 -23.47
CA ARG A 433 16.62 8.98 -24.28
C ARG A 433 15.49 9.01 -25.31
N PRO A 434 15.76 8.74 -26.61
CA PRO A 434 14.72 8.73 -27.65
C PRO A 434 13.57 7.76 -27.36
N GLU A 435 13.89 6.58 -26.84
CA GLU A 435 12.91 5.57 -26.44
C GLU A 435 11.96 6.06 -25.34
N VAL A 436 12.46 6.80 -24.35
CA VAL A 436 11.64 7.37 -23.27
C VAL A 436 10.77 8.49 -23.80
N GLN A 437 11.32 9.37 -24.65
CA GLN A 437 10.56 10.45 -25.29
C GLN A 437 9.42 9.91 -26.16
N LYS A 438 9.68 8.83 -26.92
CA LYS A 438 8.66 8.12 -27.68
C LYS A 438 7.57 7.58 -26.73
N GLY A 439 7.94 6.82 -25.70
CA GLY A 439 6.98 6.27 -24.74
C GLY A 439 6.12 7.32 -24.05
N MET A 440 6.74 8.43 -23.62
CA MET A 440 6.04 9.58 -23.04
C MET A 440 5.06 10.23 -24.02
N LYS A 441 5.44 10.33 -25.30
CA LYS A 441 4.54 10.84 -26.35
C LYS A 441 3.36 9.91 -26.59
N GLU A 442 3.59 8.60 -26.68
CA GLU A 442 2.53 7.59 -26.85
C GLU A 442 1.57 7.53 -25.66
N ALA A 443 2.06 7.82 -24.45
CA ALA A 443 1.26 7.99 -23.24
C ALA A 443 0.49 9.32 -23.17
N GLY A 444 0.74 10.27 -24.08
CA GLY A 444 0.02 11.52 -24.19
C GLY A 444 0.65 12.74 -23.50
N PHE A 445 1.91 12.68 -23.05
CA PHE A 445 2.57 13.78 -22.32
C PHE A 445 3.13 14.93 -23.21
N GLY A 446 2.80 14.98 -24.51
CA GLY A 446 3.42 15.89 -25.49
C GLY A 446 2.48 16.73 -26.36
N GLY A 447 1.17 16.75 -26.10
CA GLY A 447 0.17 17.46 -26.93
C GLY A 447 -0.72 18.41 -26.12
N ALA A 448 -1.18 19.50 -26.75
CA ALA A 448 -2.06 20.48 -26.14
C ALA A 448 -3.40 19.86 -25.70
N VAL A 449 -3.72 20.05 -24.42
CA VAL A 449 -4.99 19.80 -23.74
C VAL A 449 -5.67 18.50 -24.17
N ALA A 450 -5.30 17.41 -23.51
CA ALA A 450 -6.16 16.24 -23.49
C ALA A 450 -7.51 16.66 -22.90
N LYS A 451 -8.57 16.51 -23.70
CA LYS A 451 -9.96 16.63 -23.24
C LYS A 451 -10.15 15.59 -22.13
N PRO A 452 -10.70 15.94 -20.95
CA PRO A 452 -11.02 14.94 -19.94
C PRO A 452 -11.94 13.89 -20.58
N LEU A 453 -11.46 12.65 -20.66
CA LEU A 453 -12.28 11.55 -21.15
C LEU A 453 -13.25 11.17 -20.04
N GLY A 454 -14.51 11.59 -20.19
CA GLY A 454 -15.63 11.22 -19.33
C GLY A 454 -15.70 11.99 -18.01
N PRO A 455 -16.83 11.90 -17.28
CA PRO A 455 -16.93 12.48 -15.96
C PRO A 455 -15.79 11.92 -15.11
N SER A 456 -14.93 12.80 -14.59
CA SER A 456 -14.07 12.48 -13.45
C SER A 456 -14.98 11.91 -12.37
N GLU A 457 -14.93 10.61 -12.13
CA GLU A 457 -15.65 10.01 -11.01
C GLU A 457 -15.27 10.80 -9.77
N ALA A 458 -16.28 11.20 -8.99
CA ALA A 458 -16.04 11.96 -7.78
C ALA A 458 -15.08 11.13 -6.90
N PRO A 459 -14.03 11.75 -6.33
CA PRO A 459 -13.10 11.02 -5.49
C PRO A 459 -13.86 10.43 -4.31
N VAL A 460 -13.61 9.16 -4.04
CA VAL A 460 -14.17 8.48 -2.88
C VAL A 460 -13.52 9.04 -1.61
N GLU A 461 -14.35 9.55 -0.69
CA GLU A 461 -13.89 9.84 0.67
C GLU A 461 -13.99 8.56 1.49
N MET A 462 -12.86 8.12 2.06
CA MET A 462 -12.80 6.89 2.86
C MET A 462 -12.57 7.26 4.32
N ALA A 463 -13.36 6.68 5.23
CA ALA A 463 -13.12 6.81 6.66
C ALA A 463 -11.77 6.17 7.02
N ALA A 464 -10.91 6.95 7.68
CA ALA A 464 -9.78 6.40 8.40
C ALA A 464 -10.19 6.09 9.84
N TYR A 465 -9.75 4.94 10.31
CA TYR A 465 -9.96 4.49 11.67
C TYR A 465 -8.69 4.69 12.51
N PHE A 466 -8.87 4.99 13.79
CA PHE A 466 -7.77 5.23 14.72
C PHE A 466 -7.91 4.31 15.94
N LEU A 467 -6.83 3.64 16.32
CA LEU A 467 -6.85 2.65 17.41
C LEU A 467 -7.26 3.25 18.75
N ASN A 468 -6.82 4.48 19.03
CA ASN A 468 -7.15 5.19 20.26
C ASN A 468 -8.57 5.77 20.25
N LYS A 469 -9.27 5.72 19.11
CA LYS A 469 -10.64 6.25 18.92
C LYS A 469 -11.57 5.19 18.35
N ARG A 470 -11.43 3.95 18.83
CA ARG A 470 -12.37 2.86 18.50
C ARG A 470 -13.79 3.31 18.87
N PRO A 471 -14.73 3.30 17.92
CA PRO A 471 -16.10 3.67 18.18
C PRO A 471 -16.72 2.64 19.12
N PHE A 472 -17.57 3.11 20.01
CA PHE A 472 -18.15 2.31 21.07
C PHE A 472 -19.67 2.39 21.02
N ILE A 473 -20.33 1.24 20.99
CA ILE A 473 -21.78 1.12 21.09
C ILE A 473 -22.15 0.46 22.40
N LYS A 474 -23.13 1.07 23.07
CA LYS A 474 -23.79 0.47 24.21
C LYS A 474 -25.15 -0.07 23.79
N VAL A 475 -25.32 -1.37 23.91
CA VAL A 475 -26.56 -2.07 23.57
C VAL A 475 -27.51 -2.01 24.77
N GLU A 476 -28.75 -1.60 24.51
CA GLU A 476 -29.77 -1.44 25.55
C GLU A 476 -30.42 -2.79 25.89
N ARG A 477 -30.59 -3.04 27.19
CA ARG A 477 -31.22 -4.26 27.68
C ARG A 477 -32.74 -4.16 27.59
N ILE A 478 -33.37 -5.24 27.13
CA ILE A 478 -34.81 -5.47 27.22
C ILE A 478 -35.13 -6.57 28.24
N ALA A 479 -36.39 -6.65 28.66
CA ALA A 479 -36.84 -7.63 29.64
C ALA A 479 -36.91 -9.03 29.02
N ASP A 480 -36.47 -10.05 29.78
CA ASP A 480 -36.48 -11.46 29.33
C ASP A 480 -37.89 -12.02 29.07
N ALA A 481 -38.93 -11.32 29.55
CA ALA A 481 -40.32 -11.67 29.28
C ALA A 481 -40.78 -11.35 27.85
N ILE A 482 -40.04 -10.50 27.12
CA ILE A 482 -40.32 -10.20 25.71
C ILE A 482 -39.91 -11.41 24.88
N LYS A 483 -40.85 -12.01 24.15
CA LYS A 483 -40.54 -13.18 23.34
C LYS A 483 -39.83 -12.75 22.07
N THR A 484 -38.91 -13.59 21.57
CA THR A 484 -38.23 -13.36 20.30
C THR A 484 -39.21 -13.09 19.15
N ALA A 485 -40.36 -13.76 19.11
CA ALA A 485 -41.40 -13.58 18.08
C ALA A 485 -42.11 -12.20 18.12
N ASP A 486 -41.97 -11.44 19.20
CA ASP A 486 -42.54 -10.10 19.37
C ASP A 486 -41.60 -9.01 18.82
N LEU A 487 -40.34 -9.34 18.55
CA LEU A 487 -39.33 -8.45 17.96
C LEU A 487 -39.46 -8.44 16.43
N ARG A 488 -40.57 -7.92 15.92
CA ARG A 488 -40.82 -7.74 14.48
C ARG A 488 -40.20 -6.44 13.94
N LEU A 489 -40.02 -6.33 12.63
CA LEU A 489 -39.49 -5.15 11.93
C LEU A 489 -40.22 -3.85 12.34
N GLY A 490 -41.56 -3.91 12.38
CA GLY A 490 -42.42 -2.78 12.77
C GLY A 490 -42.67 -2.62 14.27
N ALA A 491 -42.02 -3.42 15.13
CA ALA A 491 -42.30 -3.40 16.56
C ALA A 491 -41.80 -2.10 17.22
N GLY A 492 -42.66 -1.45 18.02
CA GLY A 492 -42.32 -0.20 18.72
C GLY A 492 -41.19 -0.33 19.74
N ILE A 493 -40.83 -1.55 20.13
CA ILE A 493 -39.73 -1.85 21.06
C ILE A 493 -38.36 -1.37 20.54
N TRP A 494 -38.15 -1.32 19.21
CA TRP A 494 -36.92 -0.84 18.61
C TRP A 494 -36.62 0.63 18.93
N LYS A 495 -37.63 1.42 19.32
CA LYS A 495 -37.43 2.80 19.83
C LYS A 495 -36.57 2.86 21.09
N LYS A 496 -36.34 1.73 21.77
CA LYS A 496 -35.42 1.64 22.92
C LYS A 496 -33.95 1.58 22.50
N ALA A 497 -33.64 1.21 21.26
CA ALA A 497 -32.28 1.27 20.75
C ALA A 497 -31.85 2.74 20.69
N LYS A 498 -30.84 3.11 21.47
CA LYS A 498 -30.40 4.52 21.59
C LYS A 498 -29.34 4.92 20.58
N MET A 499 -28.68 3.94 19.97
CA MET A 499 -27.61 4.14 19.00
C MET A 499 -27.79 3.15 17.87
N ALA A 500 -28.12 3.67 16.68
CA ALA A 500 -28.11 2.89 15.45
C ALA A 500 -26.74 3.00 14.78
N VAL A 501 -26.28 1.93 14.15
CA VAL A 501 -25.20 2.01 13.16
C VAL A 501 -25.83 2.39 11.84
N GLU A 502 -25.27 3.41 11.19
CA GLU A 502 -25.64 3.79 9.83
C GLU A 502 -24.41 3.68 8.94
N LEU A 503 -24.41 2.72 8.01
CA LEU A 503 -23.37 2.61 6.98
C LEU A 503 -23.84 3.36 5.74
N ASP A 504 -23.11 4.41 5.39
CA ASP A 504 -23.29 5.20 4.18
C ASP A 504 -21.94 5.34 3.45
N HIS A 505 -21.87 6.23 2.47
CA HIS A 505 -20.65 6.54 1.73
C HIS A 505 -19.41 6.84 2.59
N LYS A 506 -19.57 7.33 3.84
CA LYS A 506 -18.44 7.63 4.73
C LYS A 506 -17.74 6.37 5.21
N TYR A 507 -18.45 5.26 5.25
CA TYR A 507 -17.95 3.98 5.77
C TYR A 507 -17.39 3.08 4.67
N LEU A 508 -17.12 3.60 3.46
CA LEU A 508 -16.55 2.80 2.39
C LEU A 508 -15.11 2.36 2.76
N GLN A 509 -14.92 1.06 2.91
CA GLN A 509 -13.65 0.42 3.24
C GLN A 509 -12.88 0.01 1.99
N SER A 510 -13.56 -0.49 0.95
CA SER A 510 -12.92 -0.86 -0.31
C SER A 510 -13.90 -0.84 -1.47
N GLY A 511 -13.37 -0.82 -2.69
CA GLY A 511 -14.17 -0.82 -3.91
C GLY A 511 -14.75 0.56 -4.24
N PHE A 512 -15.89 0.56 -4.92
CA PHE A 512 -16.56 1.73 -5.48
C PHE A 512 -18.04 1.64 -5.21
N ASN A 513 -18.59 2.67 -4.58
CA ASN A 513 -20.02 2.84 -4.51
C ASN A 513 -20.49 3.92 -5.50
N ARG A 514 -21.17 3.50 -6.55
CA ARG A 514 -21.82 4.38 -7.53
C ARG A 514 -23.30 4.54 -7.29
N GLN A 515 -23.85 3.87 -6.29
CA GLN A 515 -25.23 4.03 -5.83
C GLN A 515 -25.28 5.11 -4.73
N PRO A 516 -25.72 6.36 -5.03
CA PRO A 516 -25.56 7.48 -4.10
C PRO A 516 -26.43 7.37 -2.83
N ASP A 517 -27.51 6.59 -2.91
CA ASP A 517 -28.50 6.41 -1.85
C ASP A 517 -28.38 5.06 -1.13
N TYR A 518 -27.31 4.29 -1.40
CA TYR A 518 -27.02 3.07 -0.65
C TYR A 518 -26.84 3.39 0.83
N ASN A 519 -27.55 2.65 1.68
CA ASN A 519 -27.57 2.90 3.10
C ASN A 519 -27.94 1.63 3.86
N VAL A 520 -27.26 1.40 4.98
CA VAL A 520 -27.61 0.37 5.95
C VAL A 520 -27.90 1.03 7.27
N LYS A 521 -29.03 0.71 7.89
CA LYS A 521 -29.31 1.08 9.29
C LYS A 521 -29.43 -0.18 10.12
N ALA A 522 -28.82 -0.19 11.30
CA ALA A 522 -28.91 -1.30 12.23
C ALA A 522 -29.17 -0.81 13.66
N ASP A 523 -30.30 -1.23 14.23
CA ASP A 523 -30.67 -1.05 15.64
C ASP A 523 -30.32 -2.31 16.43
N MET A 524 -29.84 -2.15 17.66
CA MET A 524 -29.39 -3.27 18.51
C MET A 524 -30.07 -3.25 19.88
N LEU A 525 -30.48 -4.43 20.34
CA LEU A 525 -31.05 -4.68 21.66
C LEU A 525 -30.50 -6.00 22.20
N ALA A 526 -30.61 -6.24 23.50
CA ALA A 526 -30.25 -7.53 24.07
C ALA A 526 -31.12 -7.90 25.27
N ASP A 527 -31.37 -9.19 25.45
CA ASP A 527 -31.86 -9.75 26.71
C ASP A 527 -30.77 -10.64 27.36
N SER A 528 -31.10 -11.40 28.39
CA SER A 528 -30.13 -12.29 29.05
C SER A 528 -29.59 -13.41 28.15
N ARG A 529 -30.31 -13.82 27.12
CA ARG A 529 -29.98 -14.94 26.23
C ARG A 529 -29.51 -14.50 24.84
N TYR A 530 -30.17 -13.50 24.25
CA TYR A 530 -29.98 -13.11 22.87
C TYR A 530 -29.49 -11.68 22.72
N PHE A 531 -28.62 -11.50 21.74
CA PHE A 531 -28.35 -10.23 21.12
C PHE A 531 -29.24 -10.13 19.89
N PHE A 532 -30.01 -9.06 19.81
CA PHE A 532 -30.89 -8.81 18.69
C PHE A 532 -30.36 -7.64 17.89
N PHE A 533 -30.43 -7.76 16.57
CA PHE A 533 -30.29 -6.60 15.72
C PHE A 533 -31.32 -6.61 14.61
N LYS A 534 -31.86 -5.42 14.35
CA LYS A 534 -32.75 -5.14 13.24
C LYS A 534 -31.97 -4.30 12.27
N PHE A 535 -31.96 -4.70 11.01
CA PHE A 535 -31.35 -3.90 9.97
C PHE A 535 -32.29 -3.65 8.81
N GLU A 536 -32.02 -2.56 8.10
CA GLU A 536 -32.66 -2.16 6.86
C GLU A 536 -31.56 -1.71 5.89
N VAL A 537 -31.52 -2.34 4.71
CA VAL A 537 -30.61 -2.01 3.63
C VAL A 537 -31.43 -1.42 2.50
N ARG A 538 -31.04 -0.24 2.03
CA ARG A 538 -31.52 0.37 0.80
C ARG A 538 -30.56 0.02 -0.33
N ASP A 539 -31.09 -0.63 -1.35
CA ASP A 539 -30.33 -1.17 -2.46
C ASP A 539 -31.16 -1.10 -3.75
N THR A 540 -30.56 -0.69 -4.86
CA THR A 540 -31.23 -0.58 -6.15
C THR A 540 -31.14 -1.84 -7.00
N GLU A 541 -30.21 -2.75 -6.70
CA GLU A 541 -30.05 -4.02 -7.40
C GLU A 541 -29.69 -5.12 -6.39
N LEU A 542 -30.43 -6.22 -6.37
CA LEU A 542 -30.13 -7.34 -5.46
C LEU A 542 -29.49 -8.51 -6.22
N LEU A 543 -28.27 -8.84 -5.84
CA LEU A 543 -27.45 -9.95 -6.34
C LEU A 543 -27.22 -10.97 -5.22
N PHE A 544 -27.76 -12.16 -5.43
CA PHE A 544 -27.76 -13.24 -4.44
C PHE A 544 -27.58 -14.62 -5.10
N SER A 545 -26.76 -14.66 -6.15
CA SER A 545 -26.66 -15.84 -7.03
C SER A 545 -25.68 -16.90 -6.55
N HIS A 546 -24.85 -16.59 -5.54
CA HIS A 546 -23.82 -17.51 -5.07
C HIS A 546 -24.37 -18.53 -4.06
N PRO A 547 -23.76 -19.74 -3.99
CA PRO A 547 -24.09 -20.71 -2.95
C PRO A 547 -23.72 -20.20 -1.56
N GLU A 548 -24.22 -20.87 -0.51
CA GLU A 548 -24.04 -20.41 0.88
C GLU A 548 -22.57 -20.18 1.26
N GLU A 549 -21.65 -21.00 0.76
CA GLU A 549 -20.20 -20.90 1.04
C GLU A 549 -19.58 -19.63 0.49
N ARG A 550 -20.25 -18.98 -0.46
CA ARG A 550 -19.80 -17.79 -1.17
C ARG A 550 -20.78 -16.63 -1.04
N MET A 551 -21.62 -16.62 0.00
CA MET A 551 -22.53 -15.50 0.29
C MET A 551 -21.80 -14.15 0.47
N TYR A 552 -20.52 -14.16 0.85
CA TYR A 552 -19.70 -12.94 0.90
C TYR A 552 -19.42 -12.33 -0.49
N GLU A 553 -19.69 -13.06 -1.58
CA GLU A 553 -19.60 -12.62 -2.98
C GLU A 553 -20.92 -12.03 -3.51
N ASP A 554 -21.97 -11.99 -2.68
CA ASP A 554 -23.29 -11.42 -2.97
C ASP A 554 -23.53 -10.12 -2.19
N ASP A 555 -24.65 -9.45 -2.47
CA ASP A 555 -25.15 -8.39 -1.59
C ASP A 555 -25.43 -8.97 -0.21
N SER A 556 -24.75 -8.38 0.77
CA SER A 556 -24.70 -8.98 2.08
C SER A 556 -24.47 -7.97 3.19
N LEU A 557 -25.02 -8.30 4.36
CA LEU A 557 -24.67 -7.70 5.64
C LEU A 557 -23.83 -8.71 6.43
N GLU A 558 -22.76 -8.25 7.03
CA GLU A 558 -21.81 -9.06 7.78
C GLU A 558 -21.64 -8.52 9.20
N VAL A 559 -21.63 -9.42 10.18
CA VAL A 559 -21.38 -9.13 11.58
C VAL A 559 -20.09 -9.80 11.99
N TYR A 560 -19.14 -9.00 12.48
CA TYR A 560 -17.88 -9.48 13.05
C TYR A 560 -17.88 -9.29 14.55
N ILE A 561 -17.46 -10.33 15.28
CA ILE A 561 -17.36 -10.31 16.75
C ILE A 561 -15.99 -10.85 17.14
N ASP A 562 -15.24 -10.10 17.94
CA ASP A 562 -14.07 -10.57 18.68
C ASP A 562 -14.48 -10.61 20.15
N SER A 563 -14.83 -11.79 20.65
CA SER A 563 -15.43 -11.94 21.98
C SER A 563 -14.45 -11.60 23.11
N THR A 564 -13.16 -11.63 22.84
CA THR A 564 -12.09 -11.32 23.78
C THR A 564 -11.55 -9.90 23.66
N ASN A 565 -11.96 -9.18 22.61
CA ASN A 565 -11.51 -7.83 22.29
C ASN A 565 -9.97 -7.72 22.24
N ASN A 566 -9.29 -8.76 21.72
CA ASN A 566 -7.85 -8.96 21.82
C ASN A 566 -7.12 -8.97 20.48
N LYS A 567 -7.79 -8.52 19.39
CA LYS A 567 -7.37 -8.44 17.99
C LYS A 567 -8.03 -9.53 17.16
N PHE A 568 -8.94 -9.12 16.28
CA PHE A 568 -9.69 -10.07 15.47
C PHE A 568 -8.77 -10.78 14.47
N ALA A 569 -8.82 -12.10 14.47
CA ALA A 569 -8.18 -12.94 13.47
C ALA A 569 -9.25 -13.61 12.61
N TRP A 570 -9.03 -13.65 11.30
CA TRP A 570 -9.90 -14.37 10.38
C TRP A 570 -9.95 -15.86 10.78
N GLY A 571 -11.10 -16.30 11.31
CA GLY A 571 -11.27 -17.64 11.86
C GLY A 571 -10.55 -17.91 13.19
N GLY A 572 -10.14 -16.86 13.93
CA GLY A 572 -9.55 -16.98 15.26
C GLY A 572 -10.51 -17.65 16.25
N ALA A 573 -9.99 -18.34 17.26
CA ALA A 573 -10.79 -19.24 18.11
C ALA A 573 -11.98 -18.54 18.81
N ASP A 574 -11.85 -17.26 19.10
CA ASP A 574 -12.83 -16.41 19.80
C ASP A 574 -13.42 -15.31 18.89
N ASP A 575 -13.19 -15.45 17.58
CA ASP A 575 -13.62 -14.55 16.51
C ASP A 575 -14.71 -15.19 15.65
N TYR A 576 -15.74 -14.42 15.36
CA TYR A 576 -16.94 -14.90 14.66
C TYR A 576 -17.29 -13.98 13.49
N GLN A 577 -17.77 -14.60 12.41
CA GLN A 577 -18.36 -13.91 11.27
C GLN A 577 -19.73 -14.51 10.98
N ILE A 578 -20.74 -13.65 10.83
CA ILE A 578 -22.09 -14.03 10.44
C ILE A 578 -22.43 -13.23 9.19
N ILE A 579 -22.86 -13.91 8.13
CA ILE A 579 -23.19 -13.28 6.84
C ILE A 579 -24.66 -13.48 6.54
N LEU A 580 -25.29 -12.42 6.06
CA LEU A 580 -26.69 -12.34 5.71
C LEU A 580 -26.81 -11.86 4.28
N SER A 581 -27.65 -12.52 3.50
CA SER A 581 -27.88 -12.16 2.10
C SER A 581 -29.32 -12.50 1.71
N PRO A 582 -29.92 -11.83 0.71
CA PRO A 582 -31.16 -12.31 0.11
C PRO A 582 -31.02 -13.78 -0.35
N ALA A 583 -32.14 -14.51 -0.36
CA ALA A 583 -32.15 -15.92 -0.72
C ALA A 583 -32.74 -16.16 -2.13
N PRO A 584 -32.16 -17.08 -2.92
CA PRO A 584 -32.81 -17.60 -4.13
C PRO A 584 -34.14 -18.27 -3.76
N GLY A 585 -35.26 -17.61 -4.05
CA GLY A 585 -36.61 -18.08 -3.67
C GLY A 585 -37.39 -17.15 -2.75
N GLY A 586 -36.79 -16.02 -2.34
CA GLY A 586 -37.43 -14.99 -1.52
C GLY A 586 -37.07 -15.09 -0.03
N GLY A 587 -37.12 -13.95 0.66
CA GLY A 587 -36.66 -13.82 2.04
C GLY A 587 -35.13 -13.72 2.17
N MET A 588 -34.63 -13.87 3.39
CA MET A 588 -33.20 -13.80 3.71
C MET A 588 -32.64 -15.17 4.08
N ARG A 589 -31.34 -15.35 3.87
CA ARG A 589 -30.54 -16.47 4.39
C ARG A 589 -29.42 -15.94 5.27
N VAL A 590 -29.00 -16.78 6.23
CA VAL A 590 -27.95 -16.46 7.20
C VAL A 590 -26.98 -17.63 7.30
N ARG A 591 -25.70 -17.33 7.47
CA ARG A 591 -24.67 -18.33 7.71
C ARG A 591 -23.66 -17.83 8.74
N GLU A 592 -23.40 -18.66 9.75
CA GLU A 592 -22.27 -18.50 10.66
C GLU A 592 -21.00 -19.07 9.99
N PHE A 593 -20.14 -18.18 9.50
CA PHE A 593 -19.02 -18.55 8.62
C PHE A 593 -17.82 -19.12 9.37
N PHE A 594 -17.48 -18.56 10.54
CA PHE A 594 -16.40 -19.09 11.37
C PHE A 594 -16.98 -20.04 12.41
N HIS A 595 -16.26 -21.15 12.59
CA HIS A 595 -16.58 -22.18 13.57
C HIS A 595 -18.02 -22.71 13.46
N PRO A 596 -18.50 -23.06 12.25
CA PRO A 596 -19.87 -23.54 12.06
C PRO A 596 -20.20 -24.76 12.93
N GLU A 597 -19.22 -25.57 13.31
CA GLU A 597 -19.37 -26.68 14.25
C GLU A 597 -19.80 -26.25 15.66
N ARG A 598 -19.52 -25.00 16.05
CA ARG A 598 -19.89 -24.39 17.33
C ARG A 598 -21.11 -23.48 17.23
N THR A 599 -21.32 -22.86 16.08
CA THR A 599 -22.27 -21.75 15.92
C THR A 599 -23.51 -22.07 15.09
N ALA A 600 -23.56 -23.20 14.39
CA ALA A 600 -24.68 -23.52 13.49
C ALA A 600 -26.05 -23.44 14.20
N GLY A 601 -26.93 -22.58 13.70
CA GLY A 601 -28.27 -22.38 14.23
C GLY A 601 -28.35 -21.48 15.47
N ALA A 602 -27.22 -20.95 15.93
CA ALA A 602 -27.17 -19.97 17.02
C ALA A 602 -27.61 -18.58 16.57
N CYS A 603 -27.62 -18.30 15.25
CA CYS A 603 -28.21 -17.12 14.66
C CYS A 603 -29.52 -17.47 13.93
N ARG A 604 -30.60 -16.73 14.23
CA ARG A 604 -31.94 -17.03 13.69
C ARG A 604 -32.58 -15.78 13.10
N ILE A 605 -33.18 -15.93 11.92
CA ILE A 605 -34.04 -14.90 11.32
C ILE A 605 -35.40 -14.96 12.03
N VAL A 606 -35.75 -13.87 12.71
CA VAL A 606 -37.04 -13.72 13.39
C VAL A 606 -38.11 -13.28 12.39
N GLU A 607 -37.77 -12.31 11.56
CA GLU A 607 -38.60 -11.80 10.47
C GLU A 607 -37.67 -11.22 9.40
N SER A 608 -38.07 -11.30 8.14
CA SER A 608 -37.37 -10.64 7.04
C SER A 608 -38.35 -10.10 6.01
N SER A 609 -37.90 -9.08 5.28
CA SER A 609 -38.60 -8.51 4.14
C SER A 609 -37.57 -8.23 3.05
N VAL A 610 -37.85 -8.67 1.83
CA VAL A 610 -37.03 -8.38 0.66
C VAL A 610 -37.92 -7.73 -0.38
N THR A 611 -37.46 -6.61 -0.92
CA THR A 611 -38.18 -5.81 -1.91
C THR A 611 -37.26 -5.49 -3.08
N ALA A 612 -37.81 -4.94 -4.16
CA ALA A 612 -36.99 -4.44 -5.27
C ALA A 612 -36.12 -3.22 -4.91
N ARG A 613 -36.22 -2.67 -3.69
CA ARG A 613 -35.47 -1.50 -3.22
C ARG A 613 -34.59 -1.78 -2.00
N GLY A 614 -34.31 -3.06 -1.75
CA GLY A 614 -33.49 -3.48 -0.62
C GLY A 614 -34.17 -4.53 0.26
N TYR A 615 -33.60 -4.74 1.43
CA TYR A 615 -33.95 -5.85 2.32
C TYR A 615 -33.78 -5.47 3.79
N ALA A 616 -34.57 -6.09 4.65
CA ALA A 616 -34.56 -5.86 6.08
C ALA A 616 -34.76 -7.18 6.82
N ALA A 617 -34.16 -7.32 7.99
CA ALA A 617 -34.45 -8.44 8.87
C ALA A 617 -34.25 -8.11 10.34
N VAL A 618 -34.90 -8.90 11.19
CA VAL A 618 -34.57 -9.01 12.62
C VAL A 618 -33.90 -10.35 12.86
N LEU A 619 -32.79 -10.32 13.58
CA LEU A 619 -32.04 -11.50 13.96
C LEU A 619 -31.94 -11.64 15.47
N ALA A 620 -31.86 -12.88 15.92
CA ALA A 620 -31.57 -13.26 17.29
C ALA A 620 -30.33 -14.14 17.32
N LEU A 621 -29.27 -13.68 18.00
CA LEU A 621 -28.00 -14.36 18.15
C LEU A 621 -27.86 -14.86 19.59
N GLU A 622 -27.60 -16.15 19.80
CA GLU A 622 -27.37 -16.71 21.14
C GLU A 622 -26.03 -16.21 21.70
N ARG A 623 -26.11 -15.33 22.69
CA ARG A 623 -24.95 -14.58 23.18
C ARG A 623 -23.84 -15.45 23.74
N ALA A 624 -24.23 -16.49 24.48
CA ALA A 624 -23.27 -17.43 25.08
C ALA A 624 -22.45 -18.17 24.01
N VAL A 625 -23.01 -18.43 22.83
CA VAL A 625 -22.33 -19.11 21.74
C VAL A 625 -21.28 -18.21 21.08
N PHE A 626 -21.58 -16.92 20.94
CA PHE A 626 -20.68 -15.92 20.35
C PHE A 626 -19.83 -15.17 21.39
N GLY A 627 -19.77 -15.65 22.63
CA GLY A 627 -18.97 -15.04 23.70
C GLY A 627 -19.39 -13.61 24.11
N ILE A 628 -20.64 -13.20 23.84
CA ILE A 628 -21.13 -11.84 24.12
C ILE A 628 -21.58 -11.73 25.60
N GLY A 629 -20.62 -11.49 26.49
CA GLY A 629 -20.84 -11.32 27.94
C GLY A 629 -21.32 -9.91 28.37
N ASP A 630 -21.16 -9.61 29.67
CA ASP A 630 -21.39 -8.28 30.29
C ASP A 630 -20.25 -7.27 29.99
N GLY A 631 -19.13 -7.76 29.47
CA GLY A 631 -17.93 -6.99 29.14
C GLY A 631 -18.03 -6.22 27.82
N ARG A 632 -16.90 -5.60 27.44
CA ARG A 632 -16.72 -5.08 26.08
C ARG A 632 -16.22 -6.21 25.19
N VAL A 633 -16.84 -6.36 24.03
CA VAL A 633 -16.37 -7.24 22.95
C VAL A 633 -15.99 -6.37 21.75
N GLY A 634 -15.07 -6.85 20.93
CA GLY A 634 -14.86 -6.30 19.60
C GLY A 634 -16.09 -6.58 18.73
N PHE A 635 -16.55 -5.58 18.00
CA PHE A 635 -17.74 -5.67 17.18
C PHE A 635 -17.65 -4.77 15.96
N SER A 636 -18.04 -5.28 14.79
CA SER A 636 -18.25 -4.45 13.61
C SER A 636 -19.40 -4.96 12.74
N LEU A 637 -20.08 -4.02 12.09
CA LEU A 637 -20.99 -4.30 10.99
C LEU A 637 -20.30 -3.91 9.69
N ALA A 638 -20.43 -4.76 8.69
CA ALA A 638 -20.01 -4.46 7.33
C ALA A 638 -21.12 -4.81 6.35
N ALA A 639 -21.11 -4.18 5.19
CA ALA A 639 -22.05 -4.47 4.12
C ALA A 639 -21.31 -4.52 2.79
N ARG A 640 -21.68 -5.47 1.93
CA ARG A 640 -21.23 -5.51 0.54
C ARG A 640 -22.40 -5.11 -0.34
N ASN A 641 -22.13 -4.20 -1.27
CA ASN A 641 -23.06 -3.74 -2.31
C ASN A 641 -22.44 -3.99 -3.68
N ILE A 642 -23.10 -4.76 -4.53
CA ILE A 642 -22.68 -5.08 -5.88
C ILE A 642 -23.80 -4.67 -6.83
N ASP A 643 -23.48 -3.75 -7.74
CA ASP A 643 -24.42 -3.27 -8.75
C ASP A 643 -23.80 -3.47 -10.14
N ARG A 644 -24.37 -4.38 -10.93
CA ARG A 644 -23.92 -4.68 -12.30
C ARG A 644 -24.27 -3.56 -13.26
N ILE A 645 -25.38 -2.86 -13.03
CA ILE A 645 -25.86 -1.78 -13.89
C ILE A 645 -24.95 -0.56 -13.78
N LEU A 646 -24.66 -0.13 -12.55
CA LEU A 646 -23.77 0.97 -12.19
C LEU A 646 -22.30 0.56 -12.27
N LYS A 647 -22.00 -0.73 -12.39
CA LYS A 647 -20.65 -1.32 -12.32
C LYS A 647 -19.95 -0.92 -11.02
N SER A 648 -20.63 -1.19 -9.92
CA SER A 648 -20.27 -0.91 -8.54
C SER A 648 -19.95 -2.22 -7.81
N ASP A 649 -18.90 -2.24 -6.99
CA ASP A 649 -18.64 -3.31 -6.02
C ASP A 649 -17.98 -2.61 -4.84
N ALA A 650 -18.71 -2.50 -3.74
CA ALA A 650 -18.36 -1.70 -2.57
C ALA A 650 -18.43 -2.55 -1.31
N LYS A 651 -17.43 -2.40 -0.46
CA LYS A 651 -17.45 -2.90 0.92
C LYS A 651 -17.52 -1.70 1.87
N PHE A 652 -18.58 -1.64 2.66
CA PHE A 652 -18.75 -0.69 3.75
C PHE A 652 -18.46 -1.38 5.07
N ASN A 653 -17.88 -0.66 6.02
CA ASN A 653 -17.55 -1.20 7.32
C ASN A 653 -17.64 -0.12 8.38
N TRP A 654 -18.33 -0.39 9.49
CA TRP A 654 -18.49 0.55 10.60
C TRP A 654 -17.16 0.89 11.26
N PHE A 655 -16.33 -0.14 11.50
CA PHE A 655 -14.98 0.02 12.02
C PHE A 655 -14.14 -1.24 11.82
N PHE A 656 -13.00 -1.08 11.17
CA PHE A 656 -12.02 -2.15 10.99
C PHE A 656 -10.64 -1.51 10.86
N LEU A 657 -9.79 -1.70 11.85
CA LEU A 657 -8.44 -1.14 11.84
C LEU A 657 -7.42 -2.23 11.54
N GLU A 658 -6.81 -2.16 10.37
CA GLU A 658 -5.66 -2.97 10.02
C GLU A 658 -4.41 -2.49 10.79
N PRO A 659 -3.49 -3.41 11.16
CA PRO A 659 -3.26 -4.76 10.62
C PRO A 659 -3.54 -5.88 11.64
N ALA A 660 -3.89 -5.48 12.86
CA ALA A 660 -4.21 -6.36 13.97
C ALA A 660 -5.74 -6.54 14.07
N THR A 661 -6.47 -6.08 13.06
CA THR A 661 -7.92 -6.08 12.94
C THR A 661 -8.60 -5.72 14.25
N TYR A 662 -8.41 -4.50 14.73
CA TYR A 662 -9.26 -4.04 15.82
C TYR A 662 -10.63 -3.68 15.25
N LEU A 663 -11.68 -4.27 15.83
CA LEU A 663 -13.06 -3.91 15.54
C LEU A 663 -13.48 -2.68 16.36
N GLY A 664 -14.67 -2.15 16.14
CA GLY A 664 -15.29 -1.26 17.11
C GLY A 664 -15.50 -1.99 18.44
N GLU A 665 -16.04 -1.32 19.44
CA GLU A 665 -16.36 -1.92 20.72
C GLU A 665 -17.89 -1.95 20.92
N MET A 666 -18.38 -3.07 21.43
CA MET A 666 -19.77 -3.22 21.85
C MET A 666 -19.83 -3.65 23.31
N GLN A 667 -20.71 -3.05 24.10
CA GLN A 667 -21.04 -3.51 25.45
C GLN A 667 -22.53 -3.79 25.58
N VAL A 668 -22.84 -4.97 26.11
CA VAL A 668 -24.19 -5.34 26.54
C VAL A 668 -24.23 -5.28 28.08
N LYS A 669 -25.08 -4.42 28.67
CA LYS A 669 -25.26 -4.39 30.14
C LYS A 669 -26.40 -5.31 30.55
N ILE A 670 -26.10 -6.48 31.13
CA ILE A 670 -27.12 -7.46 31.54
C ILE A 670 -27.54 -7.26 32.99
N ARG A 671 -26.57 -7.00 33.87
CA ARG A 671 -26.80 -6.85 35.32
C ARG A 671 -27.09 -5.41 35.69
N VAL A 672 -28.13 -5.21 36.50
CA VAL A 672 -28.47 -3.93 37.14
C VAL A 672 -27.48 -3.64 38.24
#